data_AF-A0A6N2DZ27-F1
#
_entry.id   AF-A0A6N2DZ27-F1
#
_cell.length_a   1.000
_cell.length_b   1.000
_cell.length_c   1.000
_cell.angle_alpha   90.00
_cell.angle_beta   90.00
_cell.angle_gamma   90.00
#
_symmetry.space_group_name_H-M   'P 1'
#
loop_
_entity.id
_entity.type
_entity.pdbx_description
1 polymer ?
#
loop_
_entity_poly.entity_id
_entity_poly.type
_entity_poly.pdbx_seq_one_letter_code
_entity_poly.pdbx_strand_id
1 'polypeptide(L)'
;MHEWENLSAFAAIKADGSVVTWGAFLYGGDSSAVAHELDAVGSPPVTQVFSTRGAFAALRKDGSVVTWGAFLYGGDSSAVADELDAVGSPPVTRVFSTRDAFAALREDGSVVTWGSSSGGGDSSAVAGELDAVGSPAVVEIFSTRGAFAALREDGSVVTWGRSGGGDSSAVADELDAIGSPPVTQIFASEGAFAALREDGSVVSWGDPRGGGSYTVAHEIDSMGYPRVYWGDLRLDGNSYTVAHELDAVGSPPVIHVFSNGRAFAALREDGSVVTWGDPLYGGVPALAVFEFGGGNRIILVQAVADELDAVDSPPIIKVFSNGRAFAALREDGSVVTWGDLYFGGDSWAVADELDADGSPAVTQVFSTGDTFAALREDGSVVTWGWDPVSHFVAAELDAVGSPPVIHVFSTWGTFAALREDGSVVTWGSGSGGGDSSAVADQLSSGVMMLASPFVAGPAYPIENFAPIARDDEFNARLGIALGDANVLANDSDADGDPIEVIGFSYDGSGTLSVLADGTFEYAPAPGFTGVDSFIYTIVDTFGAEANATVTLNVFEPELVLPEPTIAGTDGRDRLIGTDGDDVIFGFGGDDIIHAGAGDDIIVAGPGRNQIYGGPGAHLFVLEGQGSMSIIYDFDAAEGDRLDIADTAFRRSGEVDLDLLTLTRQGGFHRLSGELDGEDIPLALLRGLGDTDLGTLFGRSPEMDDLLLV
;
A
#
# COMPACT_ATOMS: atom_id res chain seq x y z
N MET A 1 -2.85 -8.70 33.27
CA MET A 1 -4.31 -8.73 33.49
C MET A 1 -4.86 -7.83 32.41
N HIS A 2 -5.56 -8.40 31.45
CA HIS A 2 -6.23 -7.61 30.41
C HIS A 2 -7.63 -7.28 30.93
N GLU A 3 -8.08 -6.04 30.80
CA GLU A 3 -9.36 -5.55 31.30
C GLU A 3 -10.26 -5.18 30.12
N TRP A 4 -11.52 -5.59 30.16
CA TRP A 4 -12.56 -5.29 29.18
C TRP A 4 -13.73 -4.64 29.88
N GLU A 5 -14.33 -3.63 29.26
CA GLU A 5 -15.47 -2.91 29.82
C GLU A 5 -16.71 -2.98 28.93
N ASN A 6 -17.86 -2.81 29.57
CA ASN A 6 -19.07 -2.37 28.91
C ASN A 6 -19.61 -1.12 29.63
N LEU A 7 -20.82 -0.68 29.31
CA LEU A 7 -21.37 0.56 29.87
C LEU A 7 -21.41 0.63 31.40
N SER A 8 -21.37 -0.50 32.11
CA SER A 8 -21.57 -0.51 33.56
C SER A 8 -20.84 -1.63 34.30
N ALA A 9 -20.01 -2.42 33.62
CA ALA A 9 -19.28 -3.54 34.20
C ALA A 9 -17.94 -3.76 33.50
N PHE A 10 -17.08 -4.49 34.21
CA PHE A 10 -15.72 -4.83 33.77
C PHE A 10 -15.48 -6.33 33.93
N ALA A 11 -14.62 -6.87 33.08
CA ALA A 11 -14.11 -8.23 33.14
C ALA A 11 -12.59 -8.21 32.96
N ALA A 12 -11.88 -9.14 33.58
CA ALA A 12 -10.44 -9.26 33.43
C ALA A 12 -9.97 -10.71 33.44
N ILE A 13 -8.99 -11.03 32.57
CA ILE A 13 -8.34 -12.34 32.49
C ILE A 13 -7.04 -12.32 33.30
N LYS A 14 -6.87 -13.32 34.15
CA LYS A 14 -5.62 -13.59 34.88
C LYS A 14 -4.67 -14.45 34.06
N ALA A 15 -3.40 -14.49 34.46
CA ALA A 15 -2.36 -15.27 33.77
C ALA A 15 -2.64 -16.78 33.73
N ASP A 16 -3.50 -17.29 34.60
CA ASP A 16 -3.94 -18.70 34.61
C ASP A 16 -5.18 -18.95 33.74
N GLY A 17 -5.72 -17.93 33.07
CA GLY A 17 -6.92 -18.00 32.24
C GLY A 17 -8.23 -17.86 33.02
N SER A 18 -8.20 -17.62 34.33
CA SER A 18 -9.41 -17.34 35.13
C SER A 18 -9.90 -15.91 34.94
N VAL A 19 -11.21 -15.69 35.10
CA VAL A 19 -11.88 -14.41 34.86
C VAL A 19 -12.33 -13.76 36.17
N VAL A 20 -12.14 -12.44 36.28
CA VAL A 20 -12.68 -11.61 37.37
C VAL A 20 -13.65 -10.61 36.79
N THR A 21 -14.80 -10.41 37.43
CA THR A 21 -15.80 -9.41 36.99
C THR A 21 -16.17 -8.48 38.14
N TRP A 22 -16.49 -7.23 37.81
CA TRP A 22 -17.01 -6.25 38.77
C TRP A 22 -17.89 -5.20 38.10
N GLY A 23 -18.72 -4.50 38.88
CA GLY A 23 -19.65 -3.47 38.38
C GLY A 23 -21.12 -3.86 38.54
N ALA A 24 -21.98 -3.36 37.65
CA ALA A 24 -23.42 -3.58 37.74
C ALA A 24 -23.77 -5.04 37.41
N PHE A 25 -24.46 -5.70 38.34
CA PHE A 25 -24.79 -7.13 38.23
C PHE A 25 -25.57 -7.48 36.94
N LEU A 26 -26.55 -6.64 36.55
CA LEU A 26 -27.34 -6.87 35.32
C LEU A 26 -26.52 -6.74 34.04
N TYR A 27 -25.37 -6.08 34.09
CA TYR A 27 -24.51 -5.83 32.93
C TYR A 27 -23.28 -6.75 32.95
N GLY A 28 -23.31 -7.85 33.72
CA GLY A 28 -22.22 -8.83 33.76
C GLY A 28 -21.13 -8.55 34.81
N GLY A 29 -21.36 -7.58 35.71
CA GLY A 29 -20.48 -7.38 36.87
C GLY A 29 -20.58 -8.46 37.96
N ASP A 30 -21.52 -9.40 37.79
CA ASP A 30 -21.64 -10.63 38.58
C ASP A 30 -21.62 -11.83 37.62
N SER A 31 -20.49 -12.55 37.57
CA SER A 31 -20.32 -13.78 36.78
C SER A 31 -20.55 -15.06 37.59
N SER A 32 -21.09 -14.98 38.82
CA SER A 32 -21.21 -16.13 39.72
C SER A 32 -22.04 -17.29 39.15
N ALA A 33 -23.01 -16.99 38.28
CA ALA A 33 -23.83 -17.99 37.59
C ALA A 33 -23.01 -18.89 36.66
N VAL A 34 -21.95 -18.35 36.05
CA VAL A 34 -21.09 -19.03 35.07
C VAL A 34 -19.68 -19.30 35.59
N ALA A 35 -19.42 -19.05 36.88
CA ALA A 35 -18.10 -19.27 37.49
C ALA A 35 -17.61 -20.72 37.35
N HIS A 36 -18.54 -21.69 37.28
CA HIS A 36 -18.22 -23.09 37.06
C HIS A 36 -17.75 -23.40 35.62
N GLU A 37 -18.04 -22.50 34.67
CA GLU A 37 -17.58 -22.61 33.28
C GLU A 37 -16.29 -21.81 33.07
N LEU A 38 -16.21 -20.62 33.69
CA LEU A 38 -15.05 -19.72 33.58
C LEU A 38 -13.82 -20.20 34.37
N ASP A 39 -14.02 -20.68 35.62
CA ASP A 39 -12.93 -20.82 36.59
C ASP A 39 -12.84 -22.22 37.23
N ALA A 40 -13.63 -23.18 36.77
CA ALA A 40 -13.57 -24.52 37.35
C ALA A 40 -12.23 -25.22 37.07
N VAL A 41 -11.75 -25.95 38.07
CA VAL A 41 -10.50 -26.71 37.96
C VAL A 41 -10.64 -27.76 36.85
N GLY A 42 -9.84 -27.61 35.80
CA GLY A 42 -9.85 -28.49 34.62
C GLY A 42 -10.66 -27.95 33.44
N SER A 43 -11.32 -26.79 33.57
CA SER A 43 -11.87 -26.08 32.42
C SER A 43 -10.74 -25.54 31.52
N PRO A 44 -10.95 -25.49 30.20
CA PRO A 44 -10.03 -24.83 29.30
C PRO A 44 -9.89 -23.35 29.68
N PRO A 45 -8.66 -22.78 29.65
CA PRO A 45 -8.43 -21.40 30.05
C PRO A 45 -9.09 -20.43 29.07
N VAL A 46 -9.60 -19.31 29.59
CA VAL A 46 -10.08 -18.19 28.77
C VAL A 46 -8.89 -17.47 28.16
N THR A 47 -8.94 -17.24 26.84
CA THR A 47 -7.90 -16.54 26.08
C THR A 47 -8.30 -15.12 25.75
N GLN A 48 -9.59 -14.87 25.50
CA GLN A 48 -10.11 -13.55 25.14
C GLN A 48 -11.52 -13.34 25.73
N VAL A 49 -11.86 -12.09 26.04
CA VAL A 49 -13.21 -11.67 26.42
C VAL A 49 -13.68 -10.59 25.46
N PHE A 50 -14.96 -10.60 25.15
CA PHE A 50 -15.63 -9.64 24.28
C PHE A 50 -16.83 -9.09 25.03
N SER A 51 -17.23 -7.85 24.74
CA SER A 51 -18.37 -7.24 25.39
C SER A 51 -19.32 -6.58 24.40
N THR A 52 -20.61 -6.64 24.71
CA THR A 52 -21.61 -5.75 24.14
C THR A 52 -21.89 -4.65 25.17
N ARG A 53 -22.87 -3.79 24.89
CA ARG A 53 -23.33 -2.75 25.81
C ARG A 53 -23.66 -3.26 27.22
N GLY A 54 -24.05 -4.53 27.37
CA GLY A 54 -24.42 -5.07 28.68
C GLY A 54 -24.23 -6.58 28.89
N ALA A 55 -23.43 -7.23 28.06
CA ALA A 55 -23.07 -8.62 28.24
C ALA A 55 -21.60 -8.84 27.90
N PHE A 56 -21.11 -10.03 28.25
CA PHE A 56 -19.77 -10.51 27.92
C PHE A 56 -19.83 -11.91 27.30
N ALA A 57 -18.86 -12.20 26.45
CA ALA A 57 -18.57 -13.51 25.91
C ALA A 57 -17.07 -13.82 26.10
N ALA A 58 -16.74 -14.97 26.68
CA ALA A 58 -15.38 -15.44 26.90
C ALA A 58 -15.06 -16.57 25.94
N LEU A 59 -14.05 -16.39 25.09
CA LEU A 59 -13.50 -17.43 24.23
C LEU A 59 -12.44 -18.23 25.00
N ARG A 60 -12.63 -19.54 25.03
CA ARG A 60 -11.69 -20.48 25.66
C ARG A 60 -10.72 -21.07 24.65
N LYS A 61 -9.59 -21.56 25.15
CA LYS A 61 -8.50 -22.12 24.32
C LYS A 61 -8.93 -23.30 23.43
N ASP A 62 -9.99 -24.01 23.78
CA ASP A 62 -10.53 -25.13 23.01
C ASP A 62 -11.60 -24.70 21.99
N GLY A 63 -11.88 -23.40 21.88
CA GLY A 63 -12.89 -22.84 20.98
C GLY A 63 -14.30 -22.81 21.54
N SER A 64 -14.52 -23.16 22.81
CA SER A 64 -15.83 -23.01 23.47
C SER A 64 -16.06 -21.57 23.97
N VAL A 65 -17.33 -21.16 24.09
CA VAL A 65 -17.71 -19.78 24.44
C VAL A 65 -18.64 -19.73 25.66
N VAL A 66 -18.25 -18.99 26.70
CA VAL A 66 -19.10 -18.73 27.88
C VAL A 66 -19.68 -17.33 27.79
N THR A 67 -20.99 -17.17 28.00
CA THR A 67 -21.64 -15.86 27.99
C THR A 67 -22.28 -15.51 29.32
N TRP A 68 -22.30 -14.22 29.68
CA TRP A 68 -23.01 -13.73 30.87
C TRP A 68 -23.40 -12.26 30.78
N GLY A 69 -24.28 -11.82 31.67
CA GLY A 69 -24.80 -10.45 31.72
C GLY A 69 -26.24 -10.37 31.25
N ALA A 70 -26.64 -9.24 30.66
CA ALA A 70 -28.02 -9.03 30.27
C ALA A 70 -28.38 -9.85 29.02
N PHE A 71 -29.44 -10.67 29.15
CA PHE A 71 -29.90 -11.56 28.09
C PHE A 71 -30.22 -10.84 26.77
N LEU A 72 -30.83 -9.65 26.82
CA LEU A 72 -31.16 -8.85 25.62
C LEU A 72 -29.93 -8.40 24.83
N TYR A 73 -28.75 -8.41 25.45
CA TYR A 73 -27.49 -7.98 24.86
C TYR A 73 -26.53 -9.15 24.61
N GLY A 74 -27.02 -10.39 24.61
CA GLY A 74 -26.22 -11.59 24.33
C GLY A 74 -25.61 -12.27 25.56
N GLY A 75 -26.04 -11.92 26.76
CA GLY A 75 -25.63 -12.60 28.00
C GLY A 75 -26.28 -13.97 28.22
N ASP A 76 -27.20 -14.37 27.34
CA ASP A 76 -27.83 -15.69 27.29
C ASP A 76 -27.63 -16.26 25.89
N SER A 77 -26.73 -17.24 25.75
CA SER A 77 -26.48 -17.98 24.51
C SER A 77 -27.15 -19.36 24.48
N SER A 78 -28.08 -19.65 25.40
CA SER A 78 -28.67 -20.99 25.53
C SER A 78 -29.43 -21.47 24.28
N ALA A 79 -29.91 -20.54 23.45
CA ALA A 79 -30.56 -20.86 22.17
C ALA A 79 -29.60 -21.44 21.11
N VAL A 80 -28.30 -21.14 21.23
CA VAL A 80 -27.24 -21.54 20.28
C VAL A 80 -26.14 -22.35 20.96
N ALA A 81 -26.39 -22.88 22.16
CA ALA A 81 -25.39 -23.59 22.96
C ALA A 81 -24.81 -24.82 22.22
N ASP A 82 -25.65 -25.55 21.48
CA ASP A 82 -25.20 -26.70 20.68
C ASP A 82 -24.31 -26.27 19.49
N GLU A 83 -24.48 -25.05 18.99
CA GLU A 83 -23.69 -24.52 17.87
C GLU A 83 -22.33 -23.97 18.33
N LEU A 84 -22.25 -23.46 19.55
CA LEU A 84 -21.03 -22.93 20.17
C LEU A 84 -20.17 -24.02 20.82
N ASP A 85 -20.79 -24.96 21.56
CA ASP A 85 -20.08 -25.80 22.52
C ASP A 85 -20.38 -27.32 22.40
N ALA A 86 -21.14 -27.76 21.39
CA ALA A 86 -21.41 -29.20 21.26
C ALA A 86 -20.16 -29.99 20.88
N VAL A 87 -20.05 -31.21 21.45
CA VAL A 87 -18.96 -32.13 21.16
C VAL A 87 -18.97 -32.51 19.68
N GLY A 88 -17.90 -32.12 18.97
CA GLY A 88 -17.72 -32.37 17.54
C GLY A 88 -18.17 -31.23 16.64
N SER A 89 -18.67 -30.12 17.19
CA SER A 89 -18.81 -28.87 16.45
C SER A 89 -17.42 -28.27 16.15
N PRO A 90 -17.25 -27.59 15.00
CA PRO A 90 -16.03 -26.83 14.72
C PRO A 90 -15.77 -25.79 15.81
N PRO A 91 -14.53 -25.63 16.29
CA PRO A 91 -14.21 -24.69 17.36
C PRO A 91 -14.39 -23.24 16.90
N VAL A 92 -14.82 -22.35 17.81
CA VAL A 92 -14.82 -20.91 17.58
C VAL A 92 -13.38 -20.39 17.59
N THR A 93 -13.02 -19.61 16.58
CA THR A 93 -11.68 -19.00 16.45
C THR A 93 -11.70 -17.52 16.84
N ARG A 94 -12.79 -16.80 16.54
CA ARG A 94 -12.96 -15.37 16.87
C ARG A 94 -14.41 -15.06 17.23
N VAL A 95 -14.61 -14.06 18.09
CA VAL A 95 -15.94 -13.52 18.43
C VAL A 95 -15.96 -12.02 18.13
N PHE A 96 -17.06 -11.57 17.57
CA PHE A 96 -17.33 -10.21 17.15
C PHE A 96 -18.56 -9.69 17.87
N SER A 97 -18.64 -8.39 18.04
CA SER A 97 -19.73 -7.75 18.79
C SER A 97 -20.20 -6.48 18.10
N THR A 98 -21.51 -6.37 17.89
CA THR A 98 -22.15 -5.07 17.75
C THR A 98 -22.40 -4.50 19.15
N ARG A 99 -23.10 -3.36 19.23
CA ARG A 99 -23.52 -2.82 20.52
C ARG A 99 -24.41 -3.78 21.30
N ASP A 100 -25.19 -4.63 20.63
CA ASP A 100 -26.29 -5.36 21.25
C ASP A 100 -26.32 -6.87 20.92
N ALA A 101 -25.38 -7.39 20.12
CA ALA A 101 -25.33 -8.79 19.71
C ALA A 101 -23.88 -9.28 19.48
N PHE A 102 -23.72 -10.59 19.42
CA PHE A 102 -22.45 -11.27 19.11
C PHE A 102 -22.56 -12.14 17.86
N ALA A 103 -21.43 -12.33 17.19
CA ALA A 103 -21.22 -13.31 16.13
C ALA A 103 -19.92 -14.07 16.40
N ALA A 104 -19.91 -15.39 16.26
CA ALA A 104 -18.73 -16.24 16.43
C ALA A 104 -18.37 -16.89 15.10
N LEU A 105 -17.12 -16.69 14.66
CA LEU A 105 -16.54 -17.36 13.50
C LEU A 105 -15.91 -18.68 13.94
N ARG A 106 -16.26 -19.76 13.25
CA ARG A 106 -15.71 -21.10 13.51
C ARG A 106 -14.57 -21.44 12.53
N GLU A 107 -13.77 -22.43 12.91
CA GLU A 107 -12.61 -22.90 12.12
C GLU A 107 -12.97 -23.34 10.69
N ASP A 108 -14.20 -23.79 10.46
CA ASP A 108 -14.69 -24.19 9.13
C ASP A 108 -15.32 -23.05 8.33
N GLY A 109 -15.26 -21.82 8.84
CA GLY A 109 -15.79 -20.62 8.20
C GLY A 109 -17.30 -20.41 8.37
N SER A 110 -17.97 -21.22 9.20
CA SER A 110 -19.38 -21.01 9.53
C SER A 110 -19.56 -20.07 10.73
N VAL A 111 -20.73 -19.43 10.85
CA VAL A 111 -20.98 -18.31 11.76
C VAL A 111 -22.17 -18.59 12.68
N VAL A 112 -21.97 -18.39 13.99
CA VAL A 112 -23.03 -18.51 15.00
C VAL A 112 -23.35 -17.13 15.57
N THR A 113 -24.62 -16.73 15.61
CA THR A 113 -25.02 -15.39 16.10
C THR A 113 -25.99 -15.48 17.27
N TRP A 114 -25.91 -14.53 18.21
CA TRP A 114 -26.84 -14.44 19.34
C TRP A 114 -26.94 -13.02 19.93
N GLY A 115 -27.96 -12.80 20.76
CA GLY A 115 -28.24 -11.51 21.39
C GLY A 115 -29.44 -10.80 20.76
N SER A 116 -29.40 -9.46 20.70
CA SER A 116 -30.52 -8.69 20.14
C SER A 116 -30.71 -8.96 18.66
N SER A 117 -31.89 -9.42 18.24
CA SER A 117 -32.20 -9.63 16.82
C SER A 117 -32.00 -8.36 15.98
N SER A 118 -32.41 -7.20 16.50
CA SER A 118 -32.19 -5.91 15.81
C SER A 118 -30.72 -5.47 15.72
N GLY A 119 -29.84 -6.06 16.54
CA GLY A 119 -28.40 -5.80 16.54
C GLY A 119 -27.59 -6.83 15.77
N GLY A 120 -28.24 -7.77 15.07
CA GLY A 120 -27.57 -8.84 14.31
C GLY A 120 -27.48 -10.18 15.02
N GLY A 121 -28.16 -10.36 16.16
CA GLY A 121 -28.23 -11.65 16.86
C GLY A 121 -29.17 -12.67 16.23
N ASP A 122 -29.84 -12.31 15.13
CA ASP A 122 -30.66 -13.21 14.31
C ASP A 122 -30.15 -13.13 12.87
N SER A 123 -29.39 -14.14 12.44
CA SER A 123 -28.87 -14.30 11.08
C SER A 123 -29.74 -15.24 10.22
N SER A 124 -30.94 -15.65 10.67
CA SER A 124 -31.73 -16.68 10.00
C SER A 124 -32.15 -16.33 8.57
N ALA A 125 -32.21 -15.04 8.23
CA ALA A 125 -32.47 -14.55 6.88
C ALA A 125 -31.34 -14.86 5.87
N VAL A 126 -30.10 -14.98 6.36
CA VAL A 126 -28.88 -15.17 5.57
C VAL A 126 -28.14 -16.47 5.92
N ALA A 127 -28.75 -17.37 6.71
CA ALA A 127 -28.12 -18.62 7.14
C ALA A 127 -27.70 -19.52 5.95
N GLY A 128 -28.41 -19.43 4.82
CA GLY A 128 -28.02 -20.16 3.60
C GLY A 128 -26.74 -19.63 2.94
N GLU A 129 -26.35 -18.40 3.25
CA GLU A 129 -25.16 -17.74 2.70
C GLU A 129 -23.96 -17.84 3.64
N LEU A 130 -24.22 -17.93 4.96
CA LEU A 130 -23.20 -18.08 6.00
C LEU A 130 -22.80 -19.55 6.24
N ASP A 131 -23.77 -20.48 6.24
CA ASP A 131 -23.57 -21.82 6.83
C ASP A 131 -24.01 -22.98 5.94
N ALA A 132 -24.43 -22.72 4.70
CA ALA A 132 -24.84 -23.80 3.81
C ALA A 132 -23.64 -24.62 3.32
N VAL A 133 -23.82 -25.94 3.30
CA VAL A 133 -22.80 -26.88 2.80
C VAL A 133 -22.47 -26.55 1.35
N GLY A 134 -21.22 -26.19 1.10
CA GLY A 134 -20.70 -25.84 -0.23
C GLY A 134 -20.78 -24.36 -0.58
N SER A 135 -21.26 -23.50 0.34
CA SER A 135 -21.02 -22.06 0.26
C SER A 135 -19.55 -21.75 0.58
N PRO A 136 -18.98 -20.66 0.01
CA PRO A 136 -17.66 -20.18 0.38
C PRO A 136 -17.57 -19.91 1.89
N ALA A 137 -16.45 -20.28 2.51
CA ALA A 137 -16.25 -20.08 3.94
C ALA A 137 -16.12 -18.58 4.26
N VAL A 138 -16.63 -18.16 5.42
CA VAL A 138 -16.36 -16.81 5.96
C VAL A 138 -14.93 -16.79 6.48
N VAL A 139 -14.17 -15.77 6.09
CA VAL A 139 -12.79 -15.56 6.55
C VAL A 139 -12.70 -14.50 7.64
N GLU A 140 -13.60 -13.50 7.64
CA GLU A 140 -13.56 -12.38 8.58
C GLU A 140 -14.95 -11.76 8.78
N ILE A 141 -15.21 -11.18 9.97
CA ILE A 141 -16.49 -10.50 10.28
C ILE A 141 -16.22 -9.08 10.77
N PHE A 142 -16.90 -8.13 10.15
CA PHE A 142 -16.84 -6.70 10.47
C PHE A 142 -18.12 -6.25 11.15
N SER A 143 -18.02 -5.29 12.07
CA SER A 143 -19.13 -4.87 12.92
C SER A 143 -19.29 -3.35 12.96
N THR A 144 -20.50 -2.87 12.71
CA THR A 144 -20.94 -1.52 13.09
C THR A 144 -21.55 -1.54 14.49
N ARG A 145 -22.15 -0.44 14.96
CA ARG A 145 -22.92 -0.47 16.23
C ARG A 145 -24.13 -1.41 16.19
N GLY A 146 -24.63 -1.82 15.04
CA GLY A 146 -25.88 -2.60 14.97
C GLY A 146 -26.01 -3.60 13.83
N ALA A 147 -24.98 -3.79 13.02
CA ALA A 147 -24.98 -4.72 11.90
C ALA A 147 -23.61 -5.39 11.74
N PHE A 148 -23.61 -6.55 11.11
CA PHE A 148 -22.43 -7.32 10.76
C PHE A 148 -22.31 -7.44 9.23
N ALA A 149 -21.07 -7.58 8.77
CA ALA A 149 -20.72 -7.96 7.41
C ALA A 149 -19.65 -9.06 7.45
N ALA A 150 -19.87 -10.16 6.74
CA ALA A 150 -18.95 -11.29 6.66
C ALA A 150 -18.29 -11.32 5.28
N LEU A 151 -16.96 -11.28 5.24
CA LEU A 151 -16.17 -11.48 4.03
C LEU A 151 -15.92 -12.97 3.84
N ARG A 152 -16.15 -13.48 2.63
CA ARG A 152 -15.93 -14.88 2.26
C ARG A 152 -14.65 -15.09 1.46
N GLU A 153 -14.17 -16.34 1.41
CA GLU A 153 -12.94 -16.75 0.69
C GLU A 153 -12.93 -16.37 -0.80
N ASP A 154 -14.09 -16.23 -1.44
CA ASP A 154 -14.23 -15.86 -2.84
C ASP A 154 -14.38 -14.34 -3.06
N GLY A 155 -14.26 -13.54 -1.99
CA GLY A 155 -14.38 -12.09 -2.01
C GLY A 155 -15.82 -11.56 -2.02
N SER A 156 -16.83 -12.42 -1.82
CA SER A 156 -18.22 -11.99 -1.69
C SER A 156 -18.59 -11.67 -0.23
N VAL A 157 -19.63 -10.86 -0.02
CA VAL A 157 -19.95 -10.25 1.28
C VAL A 157 -21.40 -10.50 1.71
N VAL A 158 -21.58 -11.14 2.87
CA VAL A 158 -22.90 -11.38 3.47
C VAL A 158 -23.16 -10.39 4.60
N THR A 159 -24.29 -9.69 4.60
CA THR A 159 -24.60 -8.68 5.63
C THR A 159 -25.89 -8.97 6.38
N TRP A 160 -25.95 -8.62 7.67
CA TRP A 160 -27.17 -8.78 8.48
C TRP A 160 -27.22 -7.85 9.69
N GLY A 161 -28.38 -7.79 10.34
CA GLY A 161 -28.64 -6.93 11.50
C GLY A 161 -29.46 -5.69 11.15
N ARG A 162 -29.20 -4.57 11.82
CA ARG A 162 -29.99 -3.35 11.63
C ARG A 162 -29.82 -2.80 10.21
N SER A 163 -30.93 -2.39 9.59
CA SER A 163 -30.96 -1.90 8.20
C SER A 163 -29.95 -0.79 7.85
N GLY A 164 -29.52 0.02 8.82
CA GLY A 164 -28.43 0.98 8.61
C GLY A 164 -27.06 0.32 8.57
N GLY A 165 -26.88 -0.79 7.85
CA GLY A 165 -25.62 -1.53 7.73
C GLY A 165 -25.83 -3.00 7.35
N GLY A 166 -26.93 -3.59 7.81
CA GLY A 166 -27.32 -4.97 7.52
C GLY A 166 -28.24 -5.13 6.30
N ASP A 167 -28.54 -4.05 5.58
CA ASP A 167 -29.24 -4.09 4.29
C ASP A 167 -28.28 -3.60 3.21
N SER A 168 -27.67 -4.54 2.48
CA SER A 168 -26.81 -4.29 1.32
C SER A 168 -27.54 -4.48 -0.02
N SER A 169 -28.88 -4.62 -0.02
CA SER A 169 -29.63 -4.97 -1.24
C SER A 169 -29.50 -3.95 -2.38
N ALA A 170 -29.18 -2.70 -2.05
CA ALA A 170 -28.94 -1.64 -3.03
C ALA A 170 -27.60 -1.77 -3.76
N VAL A 171 -26.67 -2.56 -3.21
CA VAL A 171 -25.30 -2.76 -3.74
C VAL A 171 -24.94 -4.25 -3.92
N ALA A 172 -25.95 -5.13 -3.97
CA ALA A 172 -25.74 -6.57 -3.98
C ALA A 172 -24.99 -7.05 -5.24
N ASP A 173 -25.22 -6.41 -6.40
CA ASP A 173 -24.52 -6.76 -7.63
C ASP A 173 -23.03 -6.34 -7.56
N GLU A 174 -22.73 -5.22 -6.88
CA GLU A 174 -21.35 -4.77 -6.69
C GLU A 174 -20.56 -5.60 -5.68
N LEU A 175 -21.23 -6.26 -4.72
CA LEU A 175 -20.61 -7.10 -3.70
C LEU A 175 -20.51 -8.58 -4.11
N ASP A 176 -21.52 -9.12 -4.81
CA ASP A 176 -21.67 -10.57 -4.95
C ASP A 176 -21.96 -11.04 -6.40
N ALA A 177 -22.03 -10.16 -7.41
CA ALA A 177 -22.31 -10.61 -8.76
C ALA A 177 -21.13 -11.38 -9.39
N ILE A 178 -21.47 -12.43 -10.14
CA ILE A 178 -20.50 -13.21 -10.90
C ILE A 178 -19.78 -12.30 -11.89
N GLY A 179 -18.46 -12.18 -11.74
CA GLY A 179 -17.60 -11.36 -12.59
C GLY A 179 -17.38 -9.93 -12.08
N SER A 180 -17.97 -9.55 -10.94
CA SER A 180 -17.54 -8.38 -10.19
C SER A 180 -16.16 -8.66 -9.56
N PRO A 181 -15.28 -7.64 -9.46
CA PRO A 181 -14.02 -7.75 -8.74
C PRO A 181 -14.26 -8.18 -7.28
N PRO A 182 -13.48 -9.13 -6.73
CA PRO A 182 -13.68 -9.60 -5.37
C PRO A 182 -13.37 -8.49 -4.35
N VAL A 183 -14.11 -8.48 -3.23
CA VAL A 183 -13.80 -7.66 -2.06
C VAL A 183 -12.58 -8.24 -1.36
N THR A 184 -11.60 -7.40 -1.07
CA THR A 184 -10.38 -7.76 -0.34
C THR A 184 -10.45 -7.31 1.11
N GLN A 185 -11.16 -6.22 1.41
CA GLN A 185 -11.24 -5.64 2.75
C GLN A 185 -12.56 -4.90 2.98
N ILE A 186 -13.04 -4.89 4.23
CA ILE A 186 -14.23 -4.14 4.65
C ILE A 186 -13.85 -3.23 5.81
N PHE A 187 -14.40 -2.01 5.80
CA PHE A 187 -14.19 -0.98 6.80
C PHE A 187 -15.54 -0.56 7.38
N ALA A 188 -15.59 -0.24 8.67
CA ALA A 188 -16.83 0.03 9.38
C ALA A 188 -16.81 1.37 10.14
N SER A 189 -17.86 2.17 9.96
CA SER A 189 -18.17 3.31 10.83
C SER A 189 -19.17 2.91 11.93
N GLU A 190 -19.73 3.87 12.68
CA GLU A 190 -20.80 3.56 13.66
C GLU A 190 -22.02 2.87 13.02
N GLY A 191 -22.26 3.11 11.74
CA GLY A 191 -23.49 2.69 11.08
C GLY A 191 -23.38 2.55 9.58
N ALA A 192 -22.20 2.32 9.03
CA ALA A 192 -22.04 2.03 7.61
C ALA A 192 -20.80 1.17 7.40
N PHE A 193 -20.74 0.55 6.23
CA PHE A 193 -19.59 -0.20 5.77
C PHE A 193 -19.09 0.34 4.44
N ALA A 194 -17.81 0.15 4.17
CA ALA A 194 -17.17 0.36 2.89
C ALA A 194 -16.33 -0.87 2.56
N ALA A 195 -16.44 -1.41 1.34
CA ALA A 195 -15.68 -2.54 0.85
C ALA A 195 -14.70 -2.08 -0.22
N LEU A 196 -13.41 -2.40 -0.05
CA LEU A 196 -12.38 -2.23 -1.05
C LEU A 196 -12.30 -3.50 -1.91
N ARG A 197 -12.33 -3.34 -3.22
CA ARG A 197 -12.22 -4.44 -4.18
C ARG A 197 -10.80 -4.54 -4.76
N GLU A 198 -10.48 -5.71 -5.31
CA GLU A 198 -9.17 -6.01 -5.90
C GLU A 198 -8.74 -5.03 -7.01
N ASP A 199 -9.69 -4.43 -7.73
CA ASP A 199 -9.42 -3.45 -8.78
C ASP A 199 -9.24 -2.01 -8.24
N GLY A 200 -9.25 -1.83 -6.92
CA GLY A 200 -9.12 -0.52 -6.27
C GLY A 200 -10.40 0.31 -6.27
N SER A 201 -11.55 -0.25 -6.64
CA SER A 201 -12.84 0.44 -6.50
C SER A 201 -13.48 0.17 -5.12
N VAL A 202 -14.38 1.07 -4.69
CA VAL A 202 -14.95 1.03 -3.34
C VAL A 202 -16.47 1.07 -3.36
N VAL A 203 -17.09 0.16 -2.61
CA VAL A 203 -18.54 0.04 -2.49
C VAL A 203 -18.95 0.34 -1.04
N SER A 204 -19.88 1.28 -0.81
CA SER A 204 -20.35 1.59 0.55
C SER A 204 -21.86 1.38 0.74
N TRP A 205 -22.27 1.00 1.95
CA TRP A 205 -23.69 0.78 2.30
C TRP A 205 -23.95 1.04 3.78
N GLY A 206 -25.23 1.22 4.16
CA GLY A 206 -25.65 1.43 5.55
C GLY A 206 -26.32 2.79 5.81
N ASP A 207 -26.32 3.25 7.08
CA ASP A 207 -26.82 4.59 7.46
C ASP A 207 -25.98 5.66 6.77
N PRO A 208 -26.56 6.52 5.96
CA PRO A 208 -25.77 7.51 5.22
C PRO A 208 -25.23 8.64 6.08
N ARG A 209 -25.78 8.86 7.27
CA ARG A 209 -25.12 9.71 8.28
C ARG A 209 -23.88 9.04 8.87
N GLY A 210 -23.63 7.78 8.56
CA GLY A 210 -22.40 7.07 8.87
C GLY A 210 -21.50 6.83 7.66
N GLY A 211 -21.82 7.35 6.48
CA GLY A 211 -21.07 7.07 5.24
C GLY A 211 -21.63 5.95 4.37
N GLY A 212 -22.85 5.47 4.63
CA GLY A 212 -23.55 4.54 3.73
C GLY A 212 -24.18 5.24 2.52
N SER A 213 -24.48 4.49 1.45
CA SER A 213 -25.16 5.02 0.26
C SER A 213 -26.67 5.23 0.43
N TYR A 214 -27.22 6.32 -0.12
CA TYR A 214 -28.68 6.49 -0.26
C TYR A 214 -29.24 5.97 -1.60
N THR A 215 -28.44 5.93 -2.67
CA THR A 215 -28.86 5.56 -4.03
C THR A 215 -27.66 5.60 -4.98
N VAL A 216 -27.38 4.52 -5.71
CA VAL A 216 -26.59 4.60 -6.96
C VAL A 216 -27.49 5.24 -8.02
N ALA A 217 -27.40 6.56 -8.18
CA ALA A 217 -27.95 7.19 -9.38
C ALA A 217 -26.87 7.12 -10.46
N HIS A 218 -27.12 6.38 -11.54
CA HIS A 218 -26.37 6.54 -12.78
C HIS A 218 -26.95 7.73 -13.55
N GLU A 219 -26.30 8.90 -13.52
CA GLU A 219 -26.49 9.85 -14.62
C GLU A 219 -25.37 9.68 -15.64
N ILE A 220 -25.77 9.60 -16.91
CA ILE A 220 -24.87 9.77 -18.03
C ILE A 220 -24.67 11.28 -18.20
N ASP A 221 -23.44 11.75 -18.07
CA ASP A 221 -23.16 13.16 -18.26
C ASP A 221 -23.32 13.62 -19.72
N SER A 222 -23.15 14.91 -19.98
CA SER A 222 -23.29 15.47 -21.33
C SER A 222 -22.28 14.92 -22.34
N MET A 223 -21.29 14.15 -21.88
CA MET A 223 -20.24 13.52 -22.68
C MET A 223 -20.42 11.99 -22.83
N GLY A 224 -21.40 11.38 -22.15
CA GLY A 224 -21.69 9.95 -22.29
C GLY A 224 -21.09 9.05 -21.22
N TYR A 225 -20.51 9.59 -20.14
CA TYR A 225 -19.90 8.81 -19.07
C TYR A 225 -20.87 8.54 -17.92
N PRO A 226 -20.94 7.30 -17.39
CA PRO A 226 -21.74 6.99 -16.20
C PRO A 226 -21.11 7.63 -14.96
N ARG A 227 -21.91 8.38 -14.19
CA ARG A 227 -21.55 8.93 -12.88
C ARG A 227 -22.22 8.15 -11.76
N VAL A 228 -21.54 7.95 -10.64
CA VAL A 228 -22.09 7.37 -9.41
C VAL A 228 -22.21 8.48 -8.37
N TYR A 229 -23.42 8.72 -7.86
CA TYR A 229 -23.68 9.73 -6.82
C TYR A 229 -23.81 9.06 -5.45
N TRP A 230 -23.22 9.64 -4.40
CA TRP A 230 -23.35 9.17 -3.02
C TRP A 230 -24.08 10.21 -2.16
N GLY A 231 -25.35 9.96 -1.86
CA GLY A 231 -26.07 10.64 -0.76
C GLY A 231 -27.01 11.79 -1.15
N ASP A 232 -28.22 11.75 -0.58
CA ASP A 232 -29.21 12.84 -0.50
C ASP A 232 -29.16 13.42 0.93
N LEU A 233 -28.50 14.56 1.15
CA LEU A 233 -28.50 15.24 2.44
C LEU A 233 -29.84 15.96 2.64
N ARG A 234 -30.68 15.51 3.58
CA ARG A 234 -31.91 16.24 3.96
C ARG A 234 -31.69 17.16 5.16
N LEU A 235 -31.60 18.46 4.91
CA LEU A 235 -31.61 19.52 5.94
C LEU A 235 -32.90 20.35 5.80
N ASP A 236 -33.62 20.58 6.91
CA ASP A 236 -34.83 21.41 6.98
C ASP A 236 -35.97 21.06 6.00
N GLY A 237 -36.00 19.82 5.51
CA GLY A 237 -36.98 19.37 4.51
C GLY A 237 -36.56 19.56 3.05
N ASN A 238 -35.35 20.06 2.79
CA ASN A 238 -34.75 20.15 1.45
C ASN A 238 -33.68 19.05 1.24
N SER A 239 -33.64 18.49 0.03
CA SER A 239 -32.61 17.52 -0.42
C SER A 239 -31.44 18.27 -1.05
N TYR A 240 -30.21 17.91 -0.66
CA TYR A 240 -28.96 18.34 -1.27
C TYR A 240 -28.16 17.10 -1.70
N THR A 241 -28.00 16.90 -3.00
CA THR A 241 -27.15 15.86 -3.56
C THR A 241 -25.69 16.31 -3.52
N VAL A 242 -24.82 15.53 -2.89
CA VAL A 242 -23.37 15.74 -2.97
C VAL A 242 -22.81 14.64 -3.86
N ALA A 243 -22.20 15.03 -4.98
CA ALA A 243 -21.56 14.10 -5.90
C ALA A 243 -20.13 13.85 -5.43
N HIS A 244 -19.74 12.59 -5.21
CA HIS A 244 -18.33 12.22 -5.09
C HIS A 244 -18.05 11.06 -6.04
N GLU A 245 -17.10 11.25 -6.94
CA GLU A 245 -16.66 10.26 -7.92
C GLU A 245 -15.59 9.37 -7.26
N LEU A 246 -16.00 8.30 -6.57
CA LEU A 246 -15.04 7.26 -6.17
C LEU A 246 -14.60 6.42 -7.38
N ASP A 247 -15.53 6.11 -8.29
CA ASP A 247 -15.33 5.19 -9.43
C ASP A 247 -15.49 5.88 -10.79
N ALA A 248 -15.04 7.14 -10.95
CA ALA A 248 -15.04 7.74 -12.29
C ALA A 248 -14.04 7.02 -13.19
N VAL A 249 -14.44 6.74 -14.43
CA VAL A 249 -13.59 6.09 -15.43
C VAL A 249 -12.27 6.85 -15.57
N GLY A 250 -11.15 6.18 -15.26
CA GLY A 250 -9.81 6.77 -15.29
C GLY A 250 -9.31 7.36 -13.98
N SER A 251 -10.06 7.23 -12.87
CA SER A 251 -9.56 7.55 -11.53
C SER A 251 -8.49 6.53 -11.11
N PRO A 252 -7.43 6.97 -10.41
CA PRO A 252 -6.44 6.05 -9.83
C PRO A 252 -7.09 5.11 -8.81
N PRO A 253 -6.58 3.87 -8.69
CA PRO A 253 -7.14 2.88 -7.78
C PRO A 253 -6.98 3.32 -6.33
N VAL A 254 -8.00 3.01 -5.51
CA VAL A 254 -7.92 3.15 -4.06
C VAL A 254 -7.01 2.05 -3.52
N ILE A 255 -6.05 2.46 -2.69
CA ILE A 255 -5.11 1.56 -2.04
C ILE A 255 -5.48 1.30 -0.59
N HIS A 256 -6.23 2.21 0.06
CA HIS A 256 -6.72 2.01 1.41
C HIS A 256 -7.94 2.88 1.74
N VAL A 257 -8.78 2.43 2.67
CA VAL A 257 -9.92 3.19 3.19
C VAL A 257 -9.79 3.36 4.70
N PHE A 258 -9.95 4.58 5.17
CA PHE A 258 -9.93 4.97 6.56
C PHE A 258 -11.35 5.32 7.00
N SER A 259 -11.67 5.02 8.25
CA SER A 259 -12.99 5.31 8.81
C SER A 259 -12.90 6.04 10.15
N ASN A 260 -13.92 6.80 10.47
CA ASN A 260 -14.17 7.27 11.82
C ASN A 260 -15.61 6.97 12.24
N GLY A 261 -16.09 7.62 13.30
CA GLY A 261 -17.45 7.38 13.79
C GLY A 261 -18.54 7.53 12.72
N ARG A 262 -18.38 8.38 11.70
CA ARG A 262 -19.45 8.67 10.72
C ARG A 262 -19.01 9.02 9.30
N ALA A 263 -17.73 8.92 9.01
CA ALA A 263 -17.17 9.28 7.72
C ALA A 263 -16.08 8.30 7.32
N PHE A 264 -15.77 8.31 6.04
CA PHE A 264 -14.69 7.56 5.43
C PHE A 264 -13.81 8.49 4.60
N ALA A 265 -12.55 8.10 4.45
CA ALA A 265 -11.58 8.69 3.54
C ALA A 265 -10.88 7.54 2.79
N ALA A 266 -10.64 7.67 1.50
CA ALA A 266 -9.94 6.68 0.70
C ALA A 266 -8.70 7.33 0.08
N LEU A 267 -7.56 6.70 0.28
CA LEU A 267 -6.29 7.08 -0.31
C LEU A 267 -6.11 6.34 -1.63
N ARG A 268 -5.74 7.06 -2.68
CA ARG A 268 -5.45 6.52 -4.01
C ARG A 268 -3.95 6.38 -4.25
N GLU A 269 -3.61 5.56 -5.23
CA GLU A 269 -2.22 5.28 -5.63
C GLU A 269 -1.42 6.54 -6.00
N ASP A 270 -2.08 7.58 -6.53
CA ASP A 270 -1.45 8.85 -6.88
C ASP A 270 -1.29 9.82 -5.70
N GLY A 271 -1.68 9.39 -4.50
CA GLY A 271 -1.66 10.21 -3.29
C GLY A 271 -2.84 11.19 -3.16
N SER A 272 -3.86 11.10 -4.02
CA SER A 272 -5.11 11.85 -3.85
C SER A 272 -6.03 11.17 -2.82
N VAL A 273 -6.87 11.96 -2.15
CA VAL A 273 -7.79 11.47 -1.11
C VAL A 273 -9.22 11.88 -1.42
N VAL A 274 -10.13 10.91 -1.40
CA VAL A 274 -11.58 11.12 -1.54
C VAL A 274 -12.29 10.79 -0.23
N THR A 275 -13.27 11.59 0.18
CA THR A 275 -13.99 11.39 1.43
C THR A 275 -15.50 11.30 1.21
N TRP A 276 -16.21 10.55 2.04
CA TRP A 276 -17.69 10.51 2.04
C TRP A 276 -18.26 10.29 3.45
N GLY A 277 -19.53 10.67 3.67
CA GLY A 277 -20.24 10.53 4.94
C GLY A 277 -20.62 11.84 5.62
N ASP A 278 -20.71 11.86 6.95
CA ASP A 278 -21.16 13.05 7.71
C ASP A 278 -20.13 14.20 7.57
N PRO A 279 -20.53 15.38 7.05
CA PRO A 279 -19.65 16.54 6.90
C PRO A 279 -18.99 16.96 8.22
N LEU A 280 -19.70 16.84 9.35
CA LEU A 280 -19.16 17.23 10.66
C LEU A 280 -18.07 16.28 11.14
N TYR A 281 -17.91 15.13 10.50
CA TYR A 281 -16.90 14.12 10.79
C TYR A 281 -15.84 14.05 9.67
N GLY A 282 -15.82 15.01 8.75
CA GLY A 282 -14.87 15.02 7.62
C GLY A 282 -15.29 14.14 6.45
N GLY A 283 -16.56 13.74 6.37
CA GLY A 283 -17.09 12.93 5.26
C GLY A 283 -17.22 13.72 3.96
N VAL A 284 -17.42 15.02 3.99
CA VAL A 284 -17.24 15.85 2.79
C VAL A 284 -16.33 17.00 3.14
N PRO A 285 -15.31 17.30 2.32
CA PRO A 285 -14.48 18.47 2.57
C PRO A 285 -15.23 19.75 2.20
N ALA A 286 -16.44 19.64 1.60
CA ALA A 286 -17.24 20.75 1.09
C ALA A 286 -18.77 20.56 1.27
N LEU A 287 -19.39 21.13 2.32
CA LEU A 287 -20.76 21.75 2.37
C LEU A 287 -21.10 22.13 3.83
N ALA A 288 -21.92 23.12 4.24
CA ALA A 288 -22.47 24.39 3.74
C ALA A 288 -22.98 25.20 4.96
N VAL A 289 -23.11 26.51 4.81
CA VAL A 289 -23.52 27.59 5.75
C VAL A 289 -24.57 27.23 6.84
N PHE A 290 -24.27 27.55 8.11
CA PHE A 290 -25.29 27.73 9.17
C PHE A 290 -25.50 29.22 9.49
N GLU A 291 -26.70 29.74 9.24
CA GLU A 291 -27.13 31.06 9.72
C GLU A 291 -27.95 30.88 11.01
N PHE A 292 -27.29 30.87 12.17
CA PHE A 292 -28.01 31.04 13.43
C PHE A 292 -28.25 32.53 13.66
N GLY A 293 -29.54 32.91 13.73
CA GLY A 293 -29.95 34.29 13.95
C GLY A 293 -29.28 34.91 15.18
N GLY A 294 -28.25 35.71 14.95
CA GLY A 294 -27.56 36.45 16.01
C GLY A 294 -26.03 36.57 15.90
N GLY A 295 -25.47 36.81 14.71
CA GLY A 295 -24.12 37.39 14.57
C GLY A 295 -23.01 36.42 14.13
N ASN A 296 -22.65 36.55 12.85
CA ASN A 296 -21.46 36.08 12.11
C ASN A 296 -20.46 35.15 12.81
N ARG A 297 -20.29 33.94 12.24
CA ARG A 297 -19.01 33.48 11.63
C ARG A 297 -19.32 32.63 10.39
N ILE A 298 -18.82 33.07 9.24
CA ILE A 298 -18.71 32.36 7.97
C ILE A 298 -17.21 32.26 7.70
N ILE A 299 -16.75 31.12 7.16
CA ILE A 299 -15.57 30.85 6.30
C ILE A 299 -14.98 29.49 6.70
N LEU A 300 -15.05 28.50 5.80
CA LEU A 300 -14.18 27.29 5.63
C LEU A 300 -15.00 26.15 4.98
N VAL A 301 -15.08 26.09 3.65
CA VAL A 301 -15.83 25.01 2.94
C VAL A 301 -15.16 24.61 1.62
N GLN A 302 -14.42 25.49 0.95
CA GLN A 302 -13.76 25.18 -0.33
C GLN A 302 -12.27 24.83 -0.15
N ALA A 303 -11.61 25.45 0.82
CA ALA A 303 -10.15 25.45 0.86
C ALA A 303 -9.52 24.14 1.35
N VAL A 304 -10.24 23.28 2.09
CA VAL A 304 -9.71 21.95 2.48
C VAL A 304 -9.76 20.96 1.32
N ALA A 305 -10.81 21.00 0.49
CA ALA A 305 -10.85 20.22 -0.74
C ALA A 305 -9.76 20.66 -1.72
N ASP A 306 -9.59 21.99 -1.87
CA ASP A 306 -8.50 22.55 -2.67
C ASP A 306 -7.11 22.21 -2.10
N GLU A 307 -6.98 21.97 -0.79
CA GLU A 307 -5.72 21.57 -0.14
C GLU A 307 -5.44 20.08 -0.34
N LEU A 308 -6.42 19.20 -0.13
CA LEU A 308 -6.30 17.76 -0.38
C LEU A 308 -5.93 17.46 -1.84
N ASP A 309 -6.55 18.16 -2.79
CA ASP A 309 -6.37 17.97 -4.24
C ASP A 309 -5.53 19.07 -4.91
N ALA A 310 -4.70 19.79 -4.14
CA ALA A 310 -3.87 20.86 -4.69
C ALA A 310 -2.89 20.31 -5.73
N VAL A 311 -2.99 20.79 -6.98
CA VAL A 311 -2.20 20.33 -8.14
C VAL A 311 -0.68 20.34 -7.92
N ASP A 312 -0.19 21.24 -7.08
CA ASP A 312 1.24 21.40 -6.78
C ASP A 312 1.63 20.88 -5.37
N SER A 313 0.72 20.24 -4.65
CA SER A 313 1.04 19.66 -3.33
C SER A 313 1.67 18.28 -3.46
N PRO A 314 2.64 17.93 -2.59
CA PRO A 314 3.20 16.58 -2.55
C PRO A 314 2.12 15.52 -2.28
N PRO A 315 2.30 14.30 -2.80
CA PRO A 315 1.30 13.24 -2.64
C PRO A 315 1.09 12.92 -1.16
N ILE A 316 -0.16 12.62 -0.79
CA ILE A 316 -0.46 12.06 0.53
C ILE A 316 0.04 10.63 0.52
N ILE A 317 0.89 10.30 1.50
CA ILE A 317 1.39 8.94 1.70
C ILE A 317 0.57 8.19 2.73
N LYS A 318 -0.14 8.90 3.61
CA LYS A 318 -0.92 8.28 4.67
C LYS A 318 -2.05 9.16 5.22
N VAL A 319 -3.17 8.53 5.62
CA VAL A 319 -4.27 9.16 6.37
C VAL A 319 -4.39 8.52 7.75
N PHE A 320 -4.83 9.30 8.72
CA PHE A 320 -5.06 8.91 10.11
C PHE A 320 -6.44 9.40 10.51
N SER A 321 -7.13 8.67 11.38
CA SER A 321 -8.44 9.07 11.89
C SER A 321 -8.50 9.02 13.42
N ASN A 322 -9.33 9.88 13.99
CA ASN A 322 -9.85 9.72 15.34
C ASN A 322 -11.36 9.55 15.28
N GLY A 323 -12.08 9.69 16.40
CA GLY A 323 -13.53 9.50 16.43
C GLY A 323 -14.32 10.42 15.51
N ARG A 324 -13.80 11.59 15.11
CA ARG A 324 -14.52 12.63 14.32
C ARG A 324 -13.72 13.46 13.32
N ALA A 325 -12.43 13.22 13.18
CA ALA A 325 -11.56 13.99 12.31
C ALA A 325 -10.53 13.08 11.66
N PHE A 326 -9.90 13.61 10.63
CA PHE A 326 -8.81 12.98 9.90
C PHE A 326 -7.60 13.90 9.85
N ALA A 327 -6.43 13.29 9.70
CA ALA A 327 -5.17 13.95 9.39
C ALA A 327 -4.50 13.17 8.25
N ALA A 328 -3.81 13.83 7.33
CA ALA A 328 -3.07 13.19 6.26
C ALA A 328 -1.65 13.73 6.19
N LEU A 329 -0.70 12.81 6.12
CA LEU A 329 0.73 13.06 6.00
C LEU A 329 1.14 13.02 4.52
N ARG A 330 1.84 14.06 4.08
CA ARG A 330 2.43 14.13 2.74
C ARG A 330 3.87 13.63 2.73
N GLU A 331 4.36 13.31 1.55
CA GLU A 331 5.74 12.84 1.31
C GLU A 331 6.80 13.82 1.83
N ASP A 332 6.53 15.13 1.82
CA ASP A 332 7.45 16.16 2.31
C ASP A 332 7.38 16.39 3.83
N GLY A 333 6.54 15.62 4.53
CA GLY A 333 6.32 15.72 5.96
C GLY A 333 5.35 16.82 6.39
N SER A 334 4.64 17.47 5.45
CA SER A 334 3.54 18.38 5.80
C SER A 334 2.25 17.61 6.11
N VAL A 335 1.37 18.22 6.90
CA VAL A 335 0.16 17.56 7.42
C VAL A 335 -1.10 18.39 7.19
N VAL A 336 -2.09 17.82 6.50
CA VAL A 336 -3.43 18.43 6.31
C VAL A 336 -4.44 17.74 7.22
N THR A 337 -5.38 18.49 7.82
CA THR A 337 -6.39 17.93 8.75
C THR A 337 -7.80 18.40 8.43
N TRP A 338 -8.81 17.54 8.64
CA TRP A 338 -10.19 17.90 8.34
C TRP A 338 -11.21 17.16 9.22
N GLY A 339 -12.41 17.72 9.37
CA GLY A 339 -13.50 17.16 10.15
C GLY A 339 -13.92 18.05 11.32
N ASP A 340 -14.28 17.45 12.45
CA ASP A 340 -14.73 18.21 13.63
C ASP A 340 -13.58 19.06 14.18
N LEU A 341 -13.77 20.39 14.21
CA LEU A 341 -12.77 21.35 14.66
C LEU A 341 -12.29 21.07 16.08
N TYR A 342 -13.15 20.58 16.97
CA TYR A 342 -12.76 20.28 18.34
C TYR A 342 -11.87 19.04 18.39
N PHE A 343 -12.04 18.09 17.48
CA PHE A 343 -11.29 16.83 17.42
C PHE A 343 -10.04 16.96 16.54
N GLY A 344 -9.60 18.19 16.23
CA GLY A 344 -8.37 18.42 15.48
C GLY A 344 -8.53 18.38 13.96
N GLY A 345 -9.74 18.58 13.44
CA GLY A 345 -10.02 18.67 12.01
C GLY A 345 -9.90 20.08 11.41
N ASP A 346 -9.20 21.02 12.06
CA ASP A 346 -9.00 22.39 11.55
C ASP A 346 -7.55 22.59 11.07
N SER A 347 -7.28 22.40 9.77
CA SER A 347 -5.95 22.61 9.18
C SER A 347 -5.33 23.93 9.58
N TRP A 348 -6.08 25.04 9.55
CA TRP A 348 -5.48 26.37 9.83
C TRP A 348 -5.12 26.58 11.29
N ALA A 349 -5.79 25.89 12.21
CA ALA A 349 -5.46 26.00 13.62
C ALA A 349 -4.07 25.40 13.92
N VAL A 350 -3.62 24.46 13.09
CA VAL A 350 -2.38 23.70 13.30
C VAL A 350 -1.33 23.90 12.20
N ALA A 351 -1.65 24.57 11.09
CA ALA A 351 -0.71 24.83 9.99
C ALA A 351 0.55 25.58 10.45
N ASP A 352 0.42 26.57 11.34
CA ASP A 352 1.59 27.27 11.91
C ASP A 352 2.41 26.36 12.85
N GLU A 353 1.79 25.31 13.41
CA GLU A 353 2.45 24.38 14.31
C GLU A 353 3.09 23.21 13.56
N LEU A 354 2.47 22.71 12.48
CA LEU A 354 2.88 21.54 11.69
C LEU A 354 3.71 21.92 10.46
N ASP A 355 3.36 23.00 9.77
CA ASP A 355 3.85 23.35 8.42
C ASP A 355 4.53 24.74 8.35
N ALA A 356 4.95 25.32 9.50
CA ALA A 356 5.67 26.59 9.48
C ALA A 356 7.01 26.48 8.75
N ASP A 357 7.32 27.46 7.88
CA ASP A 357 8.56 27.55 7.10
C ASP A 357 9.81 27.24 7.95
N GLY A 358 10.50 26.16 7.60
CA GLY A 358 11.73 25.72 8.27
C GLY A 358 11.53 24.86 9.52
N SER A 359 10.30 24.44 9.81
CA SER A 359 10.02 23.40 10.81
C SER A 359 10.54 22.04 10.31
N PRO A 360 11.00 21.15 11.20
CA PRO A 360 11.36 19.79 10.83
C PRO A 360 10.13 19.03 10.31
N ALA A 361 10.36 18.17 9.31
CA ALA A 361 9.32 17.35 8.69
C ALA A 361 8.65 16.42 9.71
N VAL A 362 7.33 16.23 9.60
CA VAL A 362 6.63 15.19 10.34
C VAL A 362 6.95 13.84 9.73
N THR A 363 7.35 12.88 10.56
CA THR A 363 7.62 11.51 10.13
C THR A 363 6.47 10.56 10.44
N GLN A 364 5.67 10.87 11.46
CA GLN A 364 4.56 10.02 11.87
C GLN A 364 3.48 10.82 12.61
N VAL A 365 2.20 10.46 12.39
CA VAL A 365 1.05 10.97 13.13
C VAL A 365 0.43 9.84 13.94
N PHE A 366 -0.10 10.17 15.11
CA PHE A 366 -0.73 9.25 16.06
C PHE A 366 -2.09 9.83 16.45
N SER A 367 -3.07 8.96 16.68
CA SER A 367 -4.41 9.38 17.11
C SER A 367 -4.84 8.69 18.40
N THR A 368 -5.71 9.38 19.13
CA THR A 368 -6.60 8.80 20.15
C THR A 368 -8.04 8.88 19.64
N GLY A 369 -9.04 8.59 20.47
CA GLY A 369 -10.44 8.85 20.13
C GLY A 369 -10.75 10.32 19.85
N ASP A 370 -10.01 11.27 20.44
CA ASP A 370 -10.37 12.69 20.47
C ASP A 370 -9.26 13.67 20.04
N THR A 371 -8.01 13.19 19.90
CA THR A 371 -6.82 14.03 19.68
C THR A 371 -5.82 13.40 18.72
N PHE A 372 -4.92 14.21 18.18
CA PHE A 372 -3.78 13.78 17.38
C PHE A 372 -2.44 14.23 18.00
N ALA A 373 -1.36 13.53 17.62
CA ALA A 373 0.02 13.91 17.88
C ALA A 373 0.88 13.64 16.65
N ALA A 374 1.90 14.44 16.38
CA ALA A 374 2.83 14.28 15.28
C ALA A 374 4.27 14.27 15.81
N LEU A 375 5.05 13.27 15.42
CA LEU A 375 6.49 13.17 15.68
C LEU A 375 7.26 13.73 14.48
N ARG A 376 8.29 14.51 14.77
CA ARG A 376 9.16 15.13 13.75
C ARG A 376 10.54 14.48 13.70
N GLU A 377 11.25 14.72 12.60
CA GLU A 377 12.63 14.23 12.39
C GLU A 377 13.62 14.60 13.51
N ASP A 378 13.42 15.75 14.15
CA ASP A 378 14.28 16.21 15.25
C ASP A 378 13.86 15.68 16.63
N GLY A 379 12.82 14.85 16.68
CA GLY A 379 12.25 14.28 17.90
C GLY A 379 11.35 15.24 18.69
N SER A 380 10.96 16.39 18.13
CA SER A 380 9.91 17.23 18.69
C SER A 380 8.52 16.66 18.40
N VAL A 381 7.54 16.98 19.26
CA VAL A 381 6.18 16.43 19.16
C VAL A 381 5.13 17.53 19.23
N VAL A 382 4.29 17.61 18.20
CA VAL A 382 3.15 18.52 18.13
C VAL A 382 1.87 17.75 18.48
N THR A 383 0.96 18.35 19.24
CA THR A 383 -0.30 17.69 19.65
C THR A 383 -1.48 18.64 19.48
N TRP A 384 -2.60 18.16 18.95
CA TRP A 384 -3.79 18.98 18.70
C TRP A 384 -5.10 18.19 18.85
N GLY A 385 -6.24 18.90 18.90
CA GLY A 385 -7.57 18.33 19.12
C GLY A 385 -8.13 18.52 20.53
N TRP A 386 -9.12 17.72 20.93
CA TRP A 386 -9.94 18.00 22.11
C TRP A 386 -9.28 17.50 23.40
N ASP A 387 -8.21 18.16 23.83
CA ASP A 387 -7.75 18.02 25.21
C ASP A 387 -7.20 19.36 25.75
N PRO A 388 -7.77 19.93 26.82
CA PRO A 388 -7.19 21.11 27.46
C PRO A 388 -5.81 20.85 28.12
N VAL A 389 -5.37 19.60 28.26
CA VAL A 389 -4.07 19.21 28.84
C VAL A 389 -2.96 19.05 27.78
N SER A 390 -3.28 18.69 26.55
CA SER A 390 -2.28 18.48 25.47
C SER A 390 -1.47 19.75 25.16
N HIS A 391 -2.09 20.94 25.21
CA HIS A 391 -1.37 22.22 25.10
C HIS A 391 -0.31 22.47 26.20
N PHE A 392 -0.39 21.80 27.35
CA PHE A 392 0.59 21.95 28.43
C PHE A 392 1.76 20.97 28.31
N VAL A 393 1.58 19.82 27.66
CA VAL A 393 2.62 18.79 27.56
C VAL A 393 3.55 18.99 26.37
N ALA A 394 3.09 19.59 25.26
CA ALA A 394 3.98 20.01 24.17
C ALA A 394 5.14 20.88 24.69
N ALA A 395 4.86 21.81 25.62
CA ALA A 395 5.87 22.66 26.24
C ALA A 395 6.87 21.90 27.15
N GLU A 396 6.50 20.73 27.66
CA GLU A 396 7.37 19.84 28.45
C GLU A 396 8.17 18.89 27.56
N LEU A 397 7.56 18.40 26.48
CA LEU A 397 8.18 17.60 25.43
C LEU A 397 9.31 18.40 24.76
N ASP A 398 9.01 19.64 24.37
CA ASP A 398 9.89 20.52 23.59
C ASP A 398 10.71 21.51 24.47
N ALA A 399 10.77 21.29 25.78
CA ALA A 399 11.56 22.15 26.67
C ALA A 399 13.05 22.17 26.26
N VAL A 400 13.67 23.36 26.30
CA VAL A 400 15.08 23.51 25.89
C VAL A 400 16.00 22.60 26.68
N GLY A 401 16.65 21.65 25.98
CA GLY A 401 17.55 20.66 26.57
C GLY A 401 16.90 19.32 26.91
N SER A 402 15.61 19.12 26.58
CA SER A 402 14.97 17.80 26.59
C SER A 402 15.63 16.89 25.54
N PRO A 403 15.84 15.60 25.85
CA PRO A 403 16.26 14.61 24.86
C PRO A 403 15.16 14.40 23.80
N PRO A 404 15.55 14.09 22.55
CA PRO A 404 14.59 13.89 21.47
C PRO A 404 13.68 12.69 21.74
N VAL A 405 12.42 12.80 21.32
CA VAL A 405 11.48 11.68 21.28
C VAL A 405 11.87 10.77 20.13
N ILE A 406 11.95 9.48 20.41
CA ILE A 406 12.25 8.45 19.41
C ILE A 406 11.02 7.59 19.08
N HIS A 407 9.98 7.64 19.91
CA HIS A 407 8.72 6.92 19.67
C HIS A 407 7.57 7.55 20.46
N VAL A 408 6.37 7.62 19.85
CA VAL A 408 5.11 7.93 20.55
C VAL A 408 4.20 6.70 20.53
N PHE A 409 3.52 6.44 21.64
CA PHE A 409 2.52 5.39 21.83
C PHE A 409 1.18 6.06 22.10
N SER A 410 0.08 5.48 21.63
CA SER A 410 -1.27 5.96 21.92
C SER A 410 -2.16 4.87 22.51
N THR A 411 -3.18 5.30 23.25
CA THR A 411 -4.35 4.51 23.63
C THR A 411 -5.61 5.27 23.21
N TRP A 412 -6.80 4.74 23.51
CA TRP A 412 -8.06 5.41 23.19
C TRP A 412 -8.15 6.86 23.70
N GLY A 413 -7.47 7.23 24.79
CA GLY A 413 -7.55 8.59 25.33
C GLY A 413 -6.24 9.20 25.80
N THR A 414 -5.10 8.54 25.56
CA THR A 414 -3.80 8.98 26.09
C THR A 414 -2.66 8.71 25.13
N PHE A 415 -1.55 9.39 25.36
CA PHE A 415 -0.29 9.18 24.67
C PHE A 415 0.85 8.98 25.67
N ALA A 416 1.92 8.34 25.21
CA ALA A 416 3.20 8.27 25.89
C ALA A 416 4.34 8.46 24.88
N ALA A 417 5.34 9.28 25.18
CA ALA A 417 6.52 9.50 24.35
C ALA A 417 7.74 8.91 25.04
N LEU A 418 8.47 8.05 24.34
CA LEU A 418 9.78 7.54 24.76
C LEU A 418 10.87 8.42 24.17
N ARG A 419 11.77 8.90 25.03
CA ARG A 419 12.93 9.70 24.65
C ARG A 419 14.19 8.84 24.50
N GLU A 420 15.18 9.36 23.79
CA GLU A 420 16.47 8.69 23.55
C GLU A 420 17.20 8.29 24.84
N ASP A 421 17.03 9.03 25.93
CA ASP A 421 17.63 8.72 27.24
C ASP A 421 16.85 7.65 28.04
N GLY A 422 15.78 7.12 27.46
CA GLY A 422 14.89 6.14 28.08
C GLY A 422 13.93 6.74 29.10
N SER A 423 13.75 8.06 29.12
CA SER A 423 12.67 8.70 29.89
C SER A 423 11.36 8.68 29.10
N VAL A 424 10.23 8.65 29.83
CA VAL A 424 8.88 8.61 29.25
C VAL A 424 8.03 9.77 29.76
N VAL A 425 7.35 10.44 28.85
CA VAL A 425 6.37 11.50 29.14
C VAL A 425 4.99 11.03 28.71
N THR A 426 3.98 11.15 29.56
CA THR A 426 2.60 10.74 29.27
C THR A 426 1.65 11.93 29.27
N TRP A 427 0.64 11.92 28.39
CA TRP A 427 -0.40 12.96 28.37
C TRP A 427 -1.74 12.42 27.89
N GLY A 428 -2.77 13.27 27.94
CA GLY A 428 -4.16 12.90 27.68
C GLY A 428 -4.96 12.64 28.95
N SER A 429 -6.04 11.88 28.83
CA SER A 429 -6.95 11.56 29.92
C SER A 429 -6.25 10.92 31.13
N GLY A 430 -6.36 11.56 32.30
CA GLY A 430 -5.80 11.03 33.54
C GLY A 430 -6.33 9.63 33.92
N SER A 431 -7.57 9.29 33.54
CA SER A 431 -8.14 7.95 33.78
C SER A 431 -7.67 6.89 32.78
N GLY A 432 -7.12 7.29 31.63
CA GLY A 432 -6.56 6.39 30.61
C GLY A 432 -5.04 6.22 30.69
N GLY A 433 -4.40 6.66 31.79
CA GLY A 433 -2.95 6.58 31.98
C GLY A 433 -2.16 7.86 31.68
N GLY A 434 -2.83 8.98 31.41
CA GLY A 434 -2.16 10.27 31.16
C GLY A 434 -1.46 10.83 32.40
N ASP A 435 -1.95 10.47 33.60
CA ASP A 435 -1.30 10.79 34.88
C ASP A 435 -0.34 9.66 35.31
N SER A 436 0.94 9.84 35.02
CA SER A 436 2.02 8.94 35.45
C SER A 436 2.70 9.35 36.75
N SER A 437 2.16 10.33 37.49
CA SER A 437 2.81 10.90 38.68
C SER A 437 3.13 9.87 39.76
N ALA A 438 2.34 8.81 39.87
CA ALA A 438 2.54 7.71 40.83
C ALA A 438 3.77 6.85 40.52
N VAL A 439 4.27 6.87 39.27
CA VAL A 439 5.40 6.07 38.78
C VAL A 439 6.49 6.92 38.13
N ALA A 440 6.43 8.25 38.26
CA ALA A 440 7.36 9.19 37.60
C ALA A 440 8.84 8.86 37.83
N ASP A 441 9.22 8.42 39.03
CA ASP A 441 10.60 8.00 39.35
C ASP A 441 11.05 6.81 38.48
N GLN A 442 10.14 5.90 38.13
CA GLN A 442 10.42 4.71 37.30
C GLN A 442 10.48 5.03 35.81
N LEU A 443 9.80 6.10 35.37
CA LEU A 443 9.77 6.56 33.98
C LEU A 443 10.85 7.60 33.67
N SER A 444 11.72 7.91 34.64
CA SER A 444 12.72 8.97 34.52
C SER A 444 13.95 8.58 33.69
N SER A 445 14.22 7.28 33.48
CA SER A 445 15.30 6.77 32.63
C SER A 445 15.24 5.24 32.49
N GLY A 446 15.91 4.69 31.47
CA GLY A 446 16.13 3.25 31.33
C GLY A 446 14.93 2.44 30.82
N VAL A 447 13.85 3.10 30.41
CA VAL A 447 12.78 2.48 29.61
C VAL A 447 13.32 2.27 28.20
N MET A 448 13.29 1.04 27.70
CA MET A 448 13.70 0.73 26.33
C MET A 448 12.50 0.54 25.39
N MET A 449 11.33 0.23 25.95
CA MET A 449 10.09 -0.06 25.23
C MET A 449 8.92 0.00 26.21
N LEU A 450 7.74 0.45 25.75
CA LEU A 450 6.48 0.30 26.46
C LEU A 450 5.72 -0.88 25.84
N ALA A 451 5.16 -1.75 26.67
CA ALA A 451 4.24 -2.78 26.18
C ALA A 451 2.89 -2.10 25.87
N SER A 452 2.47 -2.09 24.60
CA SER A 452 1.14 -1.62 24.20
C SER A 452 0.06 -2.48 24.89
N PRO A 453 -0.73 -1.94 25.84
CA PRO A 453 -1.56 -2.78 26.71
C PRO A 453 -2.96 -3.11 26.18
N PHE A 454 -3.37 -2.60 25.01
CA PHE A 454 -4.74 -2.74 24.50
C PHE A 454 -4.83 -3.67 23.28
N VAL A 455 -4.94 -4.98 23.53
CA VAL A 455 -5.49 -5.98 22.57
C VAL A 455 -6.85 -6.48 23.08
N ALA A 456 -7.69 -5.58 23.60
CA ALA A 456 -8.89 -5.94 24.35
C ALA A 456 -9.97 -4.85 24.22
N GLY A 457 -10.99 -5.08 23.38
CA GLY A 457 -12.01 -4.10 22.91
C GLY A 457 -13.08 -3.66 23.94
N PRO A 458 -14.29 -3.18 23.54
CA PRO A 458 -14.80 -2.87 22.20
C PRO A 458 -15.37 -1.43 22.04
N ALA A 459 -15.05 -0.77 20.93
CA ALA A 459 -15.88 0.10 20.08
C ALA A 459 -14.89 0.91 19.23
N TYR A 460 -14.77 0.54 17.95
CA TYR A 460 -13.66 0.79 17.02
C TYR A 460 -12.41 -0.04 17.39
N PRO A 461 -12.24 -1.26 16.83
CA PRO A 461 -10.89 -1.81 16.78
C PRO A 461 -10.01 -0.76 16.08
N ILE A 462 -8.88 -0.40 16.70
CA ILE A 462 -7.68 -0.18 15.90
C ILE A 462 -7.38 -1.57 15.33
N GLU A 463 -8.01 -1.86 14.19
CA GLU A 463 -7.72 -3.06 13.41
C GLU A 463 -6.23 -2.95 13.09
N ASN A 464 -5.42 -3.91 13.55
CA ASN A 464 -4.10 -4.07 12.99
C ASN A 464 -4.28 -4.63 11.58
N PHE A 465 -4.28 -3.74 10.61
CA PHE A 465 -4.28 -4.05 9.21
C PHE A 465 -2.97 -4.72 8.83
N ALA A 466 -3.05 -5.72 7.97
CA ALA A 466 -1.82 -6.28 7.41
C ALA A 466 -1.09 -5.19 6.61
N PRO A 467 0.25 -5.23 6.57
CA PRO A 467 1.01 -4.33 5.74
C PRO A 467 0.64 -4.53 4.26
N ILE A 468 0.74 -3.48 3.46
CA ILE A 468 0.48 -3.50 2.03
C ILE A 468 1.85 -3.54 1.32
N ALA A 469 2.19 -4.71 0.79
CA ALA A 469 3.36 -4.91 -0.05
C ALA A 469 3.00 -4.65 -1.52
N ARG A 470 3.80 -3.85 -2.24
CA ARG A 470 3.58 -3.52 -3.66
C ARG A 470 4.72 -4.04 -4.52
N ASP A 471 4.37 -4.49 -5.73
CA ASP A 471 5.35 -4.97 -6.69
C ASP A 471 6.32 -3.84 -7.11
N ASP A 472 7.58 -4.21 -7.32
CA ASP A 472 8.66 -3.29 -7.67
C ASP A 472 9.25 -3.58 -9.04
N GLU A 473 9.82 -2.55 -9.66
CA GLU A 473 10.57 -2.71 -10.91
C GLU A 473 11.90 -1.93 -10.84
N PHE A 474 13.02 -2.64 -11.10
CA PHE A 474 14.35 -2.05 -11.16
C PHE A 474 15.09 -2.43 -12.44
N ASN A 475 15.95 -1.53 -12.90
CA ASN A 475 16.74 -1.71 -14.12
C ASN A 475 18.22 -1.86 -13.79
N ALA A 476 18.80 -3.01 -14.10
CA ALA A 476 20.21 -3.32 -13.94
C ALA A 476 20.96 -3.20 -15.27
N ARG A 477 22.27 -2.97 -15.20
CA ARG A 477 23.16 -3.04 -16.36
C ARG A 477 23.95 -4.34 -16.33
N LEU A 478 24.16 -4.93 -17.50
CA LEU A 478 24.94 -6.15 -17.65
C LEU A 478 26.32 -6.02 -16.97
N GLY A 479 26.59 -6.93 -16.04
CA GLY A 479 27.86 -7.01 -15.32
C GLY A 479 28.06 -5.93 -14.25
N ILE A 480 27.05 -5.12 -13.95
CA ILE A 480 27.06 -4.12 -12.89
C ILE A 480 26.05 -4.53 -11.82
N ALA A 481 26.50 -4.65 -10.57
CA ALA A 481 25.60 -4.91 -9.45
C ALA A 481 24.72 -3.69 -9.18
N LEU A 482 23.44 -3.92 -8.93
CA LEU A 482 22.54 -2.97 -8.29
C LEU A 482 22.77 -3.03 -6.79
N GLY A 483 23.20 -1.92 -6.20
CA GLY A 483 23.33 -1.76 -4.76
C GLY A 483 22.52 -0.57 -4.27
N ASP A 484 22.15 -0.60 -2.99
CA ASP A 484 21.41 0.45 -2.28
C ASP A 484 19.98 0.73 -2.82
N ALA A 485 19.41 -0.19 -3.61
CA ALA A 485 17.99 -0.18 -3.94
C ALA A 485 17.17 -0.72 -2.76
N ASN A 486 15.94 -0.23 -2.58
CA ASN A 486 15.09 -0.60 -1.45
C ASN A 486 13.70 -1.02 -1.93
N VAL A 487 13.23 -2.20 -1.52
CA VAL A 487 11.90 -2.74 -1.84
C VAL A 487 10.79 -2.10 -1.00
N LEU A 488 11.10 -1.60 0.20
CA LEU A 488 10.09 -0.98 1.08
C LEU A 488 9.71 0.45 0.65
N ALA A 489 10.24 0.95 -0.47
CA ALA A 489 10.07 2.35 -0.87
C ALA A 489 8.62 2.70 -1.23
N ASN A 490 7.84 1.74 -1.72
CA ASN A 490 6.44 1.87 -2.11
C ASN A 490 5.48 1.06 -1.21
N ASP A 491 6.03 0.40 -0.19
CA ASP A 491 5.29 -0.38 0.79
C ASP A 491 4.81 0.50 1.94
N SER A 492 3.73 0.07 2.58
CA SER A 492 3.16 0.83 3.69
C SER A 492 2.40 -0.07 4.63
N ASP A 493 2.24 0.41 5.85
CA ASP A 493 1.29 -0.15 6.78
C ASP A 493 0.16 0.86 7.05
N ALA A 494 -1.08 0.37 7.04
CA ALA A 494 -2.25 1.23 7.17
C ALA A 494 -2.38 1.82 8.59
N ASP A 495 -1.86 1.16 9.62
CA ASP A 495 -1.80 1.65 11.01
C ASP A 495 -0.55 2.50 11.27
N GLY A 496 0.51 2.24 10.51
CA GLY A 496 1.74 3.04 10.49
C GLY A 496 2.79 2.44 11.36
N ASP A 497 2.61 1.15 11.55
CA ASP A 497 3.55 0.31 12.21
C ASP A 497 4.79 0.17 11.33
N PRO A 498 5.99 0.17 11.94
CA PRO A 498 7.20 -0.15 11.22
C PRO A 498 7.06 -1.49 10.51
N ILE A 499 7.40 -1.51 9.23
CA ILE A 499 7.46 -2.73 8.41
C ILE A 499 8.90 -3.15 8.21
N GLU A 500 9.15 -4.46 8.25
CA GLU A 500 10.47 -5.03 7.98
C GLU A 500 10.37 -6.26 7.06
N VAL A 501 11.39 -6.47 6.23
CA VAL A 501 11.50 -7.68 5.41
C VAL A 501 11.94 -8.85 6.27
N ILE A 502 11.12 -9.90 6.34
CA ILE A 502 11.41 -11.12 7.12
C ILE A 502 11.87 -12.30 6.26
N GLY A 503 11.67 -12.23 4.95
CA GLY A 503 12.02 -13.29 4.03
C GLY A 503 12.00 -12.87 2.57
N PHE A 504 12.70 -13.65 1.74
CA PHE A 504 12.63 -13.55 0.29
C PHE A 504 12.87 -14.92 -0.36
N SER A 505 12.37 -15.08 -1.58
CA SER A 505 12.58 -16.25 -2.43
C SER A 505 13.04 -15.79 -3.82
N TYR A 506 14.20 -16.30 -4.25
CA TYR A 506 14.82 -15.96 -5.53
C TYR A 506 15.34 -17.22 -6.21
N ASP A 507 14.95 -17.42 -7.47
CA ASP A 507 15.36 -18.53 -8.33
C ASP A 507 15.95 -18.06 -9.68
N GLY A 508 16.30 -16.78 -9.79
CA GLY A 508 16.87 -16.18 -11.00
C GLY A 508 18.34 -16.53 -11.24
N SER A 509 18.90 -15.93 -12.29
CA SER A 509 20.20 -16.30 -12.86
C SER A 509 21.42 -15.75 -12.09
N GLY A 510 21.27 -14.62 -11.40
CA GLY A 510 22.32 -13.91 -10.67
C GLY A 510 22.46 -14.29 -9.19
N THR A 511 22.95 -13.35 -8.39
CA THR A 511 22.99 -13.44 -6.92
C THR A 511 22.22 -12.28 -6.30
N LEU A 512 21.42 -12.58 -5.29
CA LEU A 512 20.58 -11.61 -4.57
C LEU A 512 20.77 -11.73 -3.06
N SER A 513 20.83 -10.59 -2.38
CA SER A 513 20.66 -10.50 -0.93
C SER A 513 19.73 -9.34 -0.56
N VAL A 514 18.77 -9.60 0.32
CA VAL A 514 17.83 -8.60 0.85
C VAL A 514 18.01 -8.49 2.36
N LEU A 515 18.03 -7.26 2.88
CA LEU A 515 18.13 -6.94 4.31
C LEU A 515 16.76 -6.58 4.89
N ALA A 516 16.66 -6.61 6.22
CA ALA A 516 15.40 -6.35 6.93
C ALA A 516 14.85 -4.93 6.75
N ASP A 517 15.74 -3.96 6.50
CA ASP A 517 15.38 -2.57 6.18
C ASP A 517 14.95 -2.37 4.71
N GLY A 518 14.77 -3.46 3.97
CA GLY A 518 14.36 -3.47 2.57
C GLY A 518 15.48 -3.24 1.57
N THR A 519 16.68 -2.86 2.02
CA THR A 519 17.81 -2.66 1.12
C THR A 519 18.26 -4.00 0.52
N PHE A 520 18.52 -4.02 -0.78
CA PHE A 520 18.99 -5.23 -1.45
C PHE A 520 20.17 -4.97 -2.39
N GLU A 521 20.96 -6.02 -2.59
CA GLU A 521 22.05 -6.08 -3.55
C GLU A 521 21.77 -7.20 -4.54
N TYR A 522 21.80 -6.86 -5.83
CA TYR A 522 21.61 -7.80 -6.93
C TYR A 522 22.80 -7.72 -7.90
N ALA A 523 23.43 -8.86 -8.18
CA ALA A 523 24.45 -8.98 -9.20
C ALA A 523 24.00 -9.96 -10.30
N PRO A 524 23.78 -9.48 -11.54
CA PRO A 524 23.45 -10.37 -12.66
C PRO A 524 24.54 -11.42 -12.90
N ALA A 525 24.16 -12.60 -13.40
CA ALA A 525 25.15 -13.57 -13.87
C ALA A 525 26.01 -12.97 -15.00
N PRO A 526 27.29 -13.35 -15.10
CA PRO A 526 28.16 -12.90 -16.20
C PRO A 526 27.53 -13.21 -17.56
N GLY A 527 27.25 -12.17 -18.35
CA GLY A 527 26.65 -12.30 -19.69
C GLY A 527 25.13 -12.33 -19.72
N PHE A 528 24.43 -12.29 -18.57
CA PHE A 528 22.97 -12.33 -18.54
C PHE A 528 22.33 -10.99 -18.94
N THR A 529 21.42 -11.05 -19.90
CA THR A 529 20.47 -10.01 -20.25
C THR A 529 19.06 -10.60 -20.23
N GLY A 530 18.06 -9.81 -19.88
CA GLY A 530 16.69 -10.28 -19.72
C GLY A 530 16.10 -9.95 -18.35
N VAL A 531 15.07 -10.69 -17.95
CA VAL A 531 14.29 -10.42 -16.74
C VAL A 531 14.58 -11.48 -15.69
N ASP A 532 15.02 -11.04 -14.52
CA ASP A 532 15.02 -11.83 -13.27
C ASP A 532 13.87 -11.36 -12.37
N SER A 533 13.41 -12.20 -11.45
CA SER A 533 12.41 -11.80 -10.45
C SER A 533 12.62 -12.49 -9.10
N PHE A 534 12.15 -11.85 -8.02
CA PHE A 534 12.07 -12.45 -6.69
C PHE A 534 10.82 -12.00 -5.95
N ILE A 535 10.40 -12.78 -4.95
CA ILE A 535 9.31 -12.42 -4.03
C ILE A 535 9.92 -12.11 -2.67
N TYR A 536 9.45 -11.06 -2.00
CA TYR A 536 9.79 -10.76 -0.62
C TYR A 536 8.55 -10.72 0.27
N THR A 537 8.76 -10.92 1.57
CA THR A 537 7.73 -10.92 2.61
C THR A 537 8.04 -9.84 3.64
N ILE A 538 7.09 -8.95 3.87
CA ILE A 538 7.14 -7.93 4.92
C ILE A 538 6.25 -8.32 6.10
N VAL A 539 6.62 -7.87 7.29
CA VAL A 539 5.83 -8.01 8.51
C VAL A 539 5.68 -6.66 9.20
N ASP A 540 4.53 -6.42 9.82
CA ASP A 540 4.33 -5.31 10.75
C ASP A 540 4.82 -5.66 12.18
N THR A 541 4.75 -4.69 13.10
CA THR A 541 5.12 -4.92 14.51
C THR A 541 4.17 -5.85 15.27
N PHE A 542 3.05 -6.25 14.67
CA PHE A 542 2.01 -7.10 15.25
C PHE A 542 1.98 -8.52 14.65
N GLY A 543 2.85 -8.80 13.69
CA GLY A 543 3.05 -10.11 13.07
C GLY A 543 2.17 -10.39 11.86
N ALA A 544 1.47 -9.40 11.27
CA ALA A 544 0.77 -9.60 10.02
C ALA A 544 1.73 -9.47 8.83
N GLU A 545 1.58 -10.34 7.84
CA GLU A 545 2.52 -10.50 6.74
C GLU A 545 1.88 -10.18 5.38
N ALA A 546 2.67 -9.62 4.46
CA ALA A 546 2.29 -9.44 3.05
C ALA A 546 3.47 -9.74 2.12
N ASN A 547 3.18 -10.05 0.85
CA ASN A 547 4.17 -10.41 -0.15
C ASN A 547 4.06 -9.54 -1.39
N ALA A 548 5.19 -9.22 -2.01
CA ALA A 548 5.27 -8.55 -3.29
C ALA A 548 6.38 -9.12 -4.18
N THR A 549 6.26 -8.86 -5.48
CA THR A 549 7.17 -9.34 -6.53
C THR A 549 8.05 -8.20 -7.03
N VAL A 550 9.36 -8.43 -7.08
CA VAL A 550 10.31 -7.51 -7.71
C VAL A 550 10.69 -8.03 -9.09
N THR A 551 10.59 -7.17 -10.09
CA THR A 551 11.05 -7.40 -11.47
C THR A 551 12.38 -6.69 -11.71
N LEU A 552 13.39 -7.43 -12.16
CA LEU A 552 14.74 -6.94 -12.43
C LEU A 552 15.03 -7.04 -13.93
N ASN A 553 15.01 -5.91 -14.63
CA ASN A 553 15.34 -5.88 -16.05
C ASN A 553 16.84 -5.61 -16.24
N VAL A 554 17.57 -6.57 -16.79
CA VAL A 554 19.01 -6.48 -17.06
C VAL A 554 19.25 -6.17 -18.53
N PHE A 555 19.78 -4.98 -18.81
CA PHE A 555 20.07 -4.52 -20.16
C PHE A 555 21.57 -4.38 -20.41
N GLU A 556 21.98 -4.47 -21.67
CA GLU A 556 23.32 -4.07 -22.06
C GLU A 556 23.53 -2.56 -21.88
N PRO A 557 24.72 -2.11 -21.48
CA PRO A 557 25.03 -0.69 -21.44
C PRO A 557 24.99 -0.10 -22.85
N GLU A 558 24.28 1.01 -23.00
CA GLU A 558 24.26 1.84 -24.22
C GLU A 558 25.70 2.25 -24.59
N LEU A 559 26.10 2.07 -25.86
CA LEU A 559 27.42 2.47 -26.36
C LEU A 559 27.52 4.00 -26.35
N VAL A 560 28.17 4.57 -25.33
CA VAL A 560 28.48 6.00 -25.29
C VAL A 560 29.75 6.26 -26.09
N LEU A 561 29.58 6.78 -27.30
CA LEU A 561 30.69 7.13 -28.18
C LEU A 561 31.40 8.42 -27.70
N PRO A 562 32.74 8.51 -27.79
CA PRO A 562 33.46 9.75 -27.54
C PRO A 562 33.16 10.80 -28.61
N GLU A 563 33.46 12.07 -28.31
CA GLU A 563 33.42 13.13 -29.33
C GLU A 563 34.36 12.80 -30.51
N PRO A 564 33.94 13.05 -31.76
CA PRO A 564 34.75 12.71 -32.91
C PRO A 564 36.05 13.52 -32.94
N THR A 565 37.15 12.81 -33.14
CA THR A 565 38.44 13.42 -33.49
C THR A 565 38.38 13.99 -34.91
N ILE A 566 37.63 13.34 -35.80
CA ILE A 566 37.39 13.75 -37.18
C ILE A 566 35.91 13.63 -37.49
N ALA A 567 35.34 14.70 -38.05
CA ALA A 567 33.93 14.79 -38.38
C ALA A 567 33.75 15.25 -39.84
N GLY A 568 32.92 14.54 -40.58
CA GLY A 568 32.44 14.88 -41.92
C GLY A 568 31.22 15.81 -41.91
N THR A 569 30.47 15.79 -43.00
CA THR A 569 29.24 16.55 -43.24
C THR A 569 28.16 15.63 -43.82
N ASP A 570 26.95 16.12 -44.06
CA ASP A 570 25.89 15.35 -44.74
C ASP A 570 26.11 15.16 -46.27
N GLY A 571 27.32 15.39 -46.76
CA GLY A 571 27.71 15.26 -48.16
C GLY A 571 28.76 14.17 -48.36
N ARG A 572 29.12 13.89 -49.62
CA ARG A 572 30.22 12.96 -49.89
C ARG A 572 31.56 13.54 -49.42
N ASP A 573 32.14 12.90 -48.42
CA ASP A 573 33.38 13.29 -47.79
C ASP A 573 34.50 12.27 -48.01
N ARG A 574 35.73 12.75 -47.80
CA ARG A 574 36.94 11.92 -47.75
C ARG A 574 37.65 12.20 -46.44
N LEU A 575 37.53 11.28 -45.50
CA LEU A 575 38.07 11.39 -44.16
C LEU A 575 39.35 10.55 -44.06
N ILE A 576 40.39 11.13 -43.45
CA ILE A 576 41.71 10.50 -43.29
C ILE A 576 42.16 10.75 -41.85
N GLY A 577 42.24 9.69 -41.06
CA GLY A 577 42.80 9.70 -39.71
C GLY A 577 44.32 9.60 -39.70
N THR A 578 44.84 9.38 -38.51
CA THR A 578 46.25 9.44 -38.15
C THR A 578 46.80 8.05 -37.82
N ASP A 579 48.02 7.98 -37.30
CA ASP A 579 48.62 6.72 -36.86
C ASP A 579 48.35 6.43 -35.36
N GLY A 580 47.32 7.04 -34.76
CA GLY A 580 46.87 6.74 -33.39
C GLY A 580 45.35 6.67 -33.31
N ASP A 581 44.84 6.22 -32.16
CA ASP A 581 43.41 5.92 -31.93
C ASP A 581 42.50 7.13 -32.18
N ASP A 582 41.79 7.10 -33.30
CA ASP A 582 40.91 8.16 -33.77
C ASP A 582 39.42 7.79 -33.61
N VAL A 583 38.58 8.80 -33.39
CA VAL A 583 37.11 8.67 -33.47
C VAL A 583 36.63 9.43 -34.71
N ILE A 584 36.06 8.71 -35.68
CA ILE A 584 35.73 9.26 -37.01
C ILE A 584 34.24 9.16 -37.28
N PHE A 585 33.58 10.32 -37.43
CA PHE A 585 32.16 10.40 -37.76
C PHE A 585 31.97 10.91 -39.20
N GLY A 586 31.37 10.09 -40.06
CA GLY A 586 31.05 10.41 -41.45
C GLY A 586 29.85 11.35 -41.60
N PHE A 587 28.81 11.11 -40.79
CA PHE A 587 27.45 11.65 -40.98
C PHE A 587 26.83 11.15 -42.29
N GLY A 588 25.95 11.91 -42.96
CA GLY A 588 25.29 11.43 -44.17
C GLY A 588 26.15 11.52 -45.42
N GLY A 589 26.11 10.55 -46.32
CA GLY A 589 26.90 10.64 -47.57
C GLY A 589 27.34 9.30 -48.11
N ASP A 590 27.95 9.30 -49.30
CA ASP A 590 28.69 8.13 -49.82
C ASP A 590 30.18 8.41 -49.64
N ASP A 591 30.69 8.16 -48.45
CA ASP A 591 32.00 8.64 -48.00
C ASP A 591 33.12 7.65 -48.26
N ILE A 592 34.36 8.17 -48.22
CA ILE A 592 35.58 7.37 -48.24
C ILE A 592 36.36 7.66 -46.96
N ILE A 593 36.46 6.67 -46.10
CA ILE A 593 37.10 6.78 -44.78
C ILE A 593 38.37 5.94 -44.77
N HIS A 594 39.49 6.55 -44.39
CA HIS A 594 40.75 5.88 -44.09
C HIS A 594 41.11 6.21 -42.64
N ALA A 595 40.96 5.27 -41.71
CA ALA A 595 41.16 5.56 -40.29
C ALA A 595 42.66 5.67 -39.94
N GLY A 596 43.48 4.75 -40.42
CA GLY A 596 44.94 4.90 -40.35
C GLY A 596 45.55 3.75 -39.59
N ALA A 597 46.35 3.99 -38.56
CA ALA A 597 46.83 2.93 -37.68
C ALA A 597 46.42 3.26 -36.23
N GLY A 598 46.17 2.26 -35.41
CA GLY A 598 45.65 2.45 -34.05
C GLY A 598 44.27 1.83 -33.87
N ASP A 599 43.75 1.87 -32.66
CA ASP A 599 42.48 1.24 -32.30
C ASP A 599 41.33 2.26 -32.46
N ASP A 600 40.84 2.38 -33.70
CA ASP A 600 39.90 3.44 -34.10
C ASP A 600 38.42 3.11 -33.86
N ILE A 601 37.60 4.14 -33.64
CA ILE A 601 36.13 4.04 -33.64
C ILE A 601 35.58 4.77 -34.87
N ILE A 602 34.86 4.04 -35.73
CA ILE A 602 34.42 4.55 -37.04
C ILE A 602 32.90 4.48 -37.14
N VAL A 603 32.25 5.65 -37.17
CA VAL A 603 30.81 5.82 -37.38
C VAL A 603 30.61 6.45 -38.76
N ALA A 604 30.42 5.62 -39.78
CA ALA A 604 30.34 6.13 -41.16
C ALA A 604 29.03 6.87 -41.46
N GLY A 605 27.97 6.65 -40.66
CA GLY A 605 26.64 7.22 -40.89
C GLY A 605 25.94 6.65 -42.13
N PRO A 606 24.77 7.22 -42.52
CA PRO A 606 23.95 6.66 -43.59
C PRO A 606 24.53 6.92 -44.99
N GLY A 607 24.58 5.86 -45.81
CA GLY A 607 24.92 5.87 -47.24
C GLY A 607 25.86 4.73 -47.66
N ARG A 608 26.41 4.77 -48.88
CA ARG A 608 27.29 3.70 -49.39
C ARG A 608 28.76 4.04 -49.17
N ASN A 609 29.19 3.89 -47.93
CA ASN A 609 30.52 4.28 -47.50
C ASN A 609 31.58 3.23 -47.88
N GLN A 610 32.79 3.69 -48.13
CA GLN A 610 33.97 2.87 -48.39
C GLN A 610 34.96 3.10 -47.24
N ILE A 611 35.18 2.07 -46.43
CA ILE A 611 35.89 2.18 -45.17
C ILE A 611 37.15 1.32 -45.22
N TYR A 612 38.26 1.93 -44.79
CA TYR A 612 39.56 1.29 -44.58
C TYR A 612 39.99 1.58 -43.15
N GLY A 613 40.01 0.56 -42.29
CA GLY A 613 40.50 0.68 -40.91
C GLY A 613 42.01 0.89 -40.88
N GLY A 614 42.74 0.08 -41.65
CA GLY A 614 44.19 -0.04 -41.56
C GLY A 614 44.61 -1.01 -40.44
N PRO A 615 45.85 -0.92 -39.92
CA PRO A 615 46.32 -1.84 -38.87
C PRO A 615 45.86 -1.39 -37.47
N GLY A 616 45.21 -2.27 -36.72
CA GLY A 616 44.72 -2.00 -35.37
C GLY A 616 43.49 -2.83 -35.02
N ALA A 617 42.99 -2.69 -33.79
CA ALA A 617 41.73 -3.28 -33.36
C ALA A 617 40.62 -2.22 -33.43
N HIS A 618 39.85 -2.23 -34.51
CA HIS A 618 38.88 -1.16 -34.80
C HIS A 618 37.44 -1.52 -34.35
N LEU A 619 36.65 -0.50 -33.98
CA LEU A 619 35.21 -0.60 -33.77
C LEU A 619 34.46 0.10 -34.90
N PHE A 620 33.73 -0.67 -35.71
CA PHE A 620 32.90 -0.16 -36.81
C PHE A 620 31.44 -0.10 -36.39
N VAL A 621 30.88 1.11 -36.29
CA VAL A 621 29.48 1.33 -35.92
C VAL A 621 28.63 1.51 -37.18
N LEU A 622 27.67 0.62 -37.38
CA LEU A 622 26.76 0.60 -38.53
C LEU A 622 25.43 1.27 -38.17
N GLU A 623 24.95 2.19 -39.01
CA GLU A 623 23.62 2.80 -38.85
C GLU A 623 22.64 2.19 -39.88
N GLY A 624 21.63 1.47 -39.39
CA GLY A 624 20.73 0.69 -40.24
C GLY A 624 19.54 1.48 -40.76
N GLN A 625 19.63 1.97 -42.00
CA GLN A 625 18.52 2.54 -42.78
C GLN A 625 18.71 2.22 -44.28
N GLY A 626 18.80 0.94 -44.64
CA GLY A 626 18.87 0.49 -46.05
C GLY A 626 20.14 0.92 -46.82
N SER A 627 21.19 1.28 -46.11
CA SER A 627 22.46 1.76 -46.63
C SER A 627 23.54 0.69 -46.45
N MET A 628 24.25 0.32 -47.52
CA MET A 628 25.21 -0.78 -47.50
C MET A 628 26.63 -0.23 -47.64
N SER A 629 27.34 -0.14 -46.51
CA SER A 629 28.74 0.24 -46.46
C SER A 629 29.66 -0.95 -46.78
N ILE A 630 30.85 -0.66 -47.30
CA ILE A 630 31.88 -1.66 -47.60
C ILE A 630 33.10 -1.40 -46.72
N ILE A 631 33.47 -2.39 -45.90
CA ILE A 631 34.69 -2.39 -45.11
C ILE A 631 35.70 -3.27 -45.84
N TYR A 632 36.83 -2.68 -46.25
CA TYR A 632 37.75 -3.30 -47.21
C TYR A 632 38.84 -4.18 -46.61
N ASP A 633 39.11 -4.01 -45.33
CA ASP A 633 40.24 -4.58 -44.59
C ASP A 633 39.86 -5.08 -43.19
N PHE A 634 38.60 -5.46 -42.98
CA PHE A 634 38.13 -6.00 -41.70
C PHE A 634 38.90 -7.28 -41.32
N ASP A 635 39.56 -7.27 -40.16
CA ASP A 635 40.33 -8.40 -39.62
C ASP A 635 40.00 -8.68 -38.15
N ALA A 636 39.09 -9.63 -37.92
CA ALA A 636 38.75 -10.12 -36.58
C ALA A 636 39.95 -10.69 -35.80
N ALA A 637 41.03 -11.12 -36.48
CA ALA A 637 42.23 -11.63 -35.82
C ALA A 637 43.11 -10.50 -35.26
N GLU A 638 43.02 -9.28 -35.82
CA GLU A 638 43.67 -8.08 -35.28
C GLU A 638 42.83 -7.42 -34.17
N GLY A 639 41.56 -7.82 -34.03
CA GLY A 639 40.67 -7.39 -32.95
C GLY A 639 39.50 -6.53 -33.40
N ASP A 640 39.27 -6.42 -34.72
CA ASP A 640 38.16 -5.67 -35.28
C ASP A 640 36.80 -6.18 -34.83
N ARG A 641 35.89 -5.23 -34.56
CA ARG A 641 34.54 -5.47 -34.07
C ARG A 641 33.52 -4.61 -34.80
N LEU A 642 32.29 -5.12 -34.87
CA LEU A 642 31.14 -4.42 -35.38
C LEU A 642 30.18 -4.08 -34.24
N ASP A 643 29.55 -2.93 -34.34
CA ASP A 643 28.42 -2.52 -33.51
C ASP A 643 27.32 -1.95 -34.42
N ILE A 644 26.06 -1.97 -33.98
CA ILE A 644 24.90 -1.45 -34.70
C ILE A 644 24.28 -0.36 -33.83
N ALA A 645 24.29 0.89 -34.30
CA ALA A 645 23.78 2.02 -33.52
C ALA A 645 22.27 1.93 -33.27
N ASP A 646 21.88 1.82 -32.00
CA ASP A 646 20.51 1.63 -31.50
C ASP A 646 19.59 2.87 -31.72
N THR A 647 20.13 4.04 -32.04
CA THR A 647 19.34 5.30 -32.07
C THR A 647 18.30 5.41 -33.19
N ALA A 648 18.36 4.58 -34.25
CA ALA A 648 17.35 4.56 -35.31
C ALA A 648 16.34 3.41 -35.18
N PHE A 649 16.61 2.38 -34.38
CA PHE A 649 15.85 1.13 -34.40
C PHE A 649 14.68 1.08 -33.42
N ARG A 650 14.73 1.81 -32.30
CA ARG A 650 13.64 1.78 -31.28
C ARG A 650 12.42 2.64 -31.57
N ARG A 651 12.38 3.44 -32.65
CA ARG A 651 11.23 4.33 -32.95
C ARG A 651 10.35 3.95 -34.13
N SER A 652 10.64 2.88 -34.86
CA SER A 652 9.76 2.45 -35.94
C SER A 652 9.81 0.96 -36.27
N GLY A 653 9.78 0.06 -35.28
CA GLY A 653 9.45 -1.35 -35.50
C GLY A 653 10.16 -2.08 -36.65
N GLU A 654 11.48 -1.94 -36.81
CA GLU A 654 12.22 -2.59 -37.89
C GLU A 654 13.49 -3.33 -37.41
N VAL A 655 13.78 -4.49 -38.02
CA VAL A 655 14.88 -5.47 -37.85
C VAL A 655 14.98 -6.25 -36.53
N ASP A 656 14.73 -7.56 -36.60
CA ASP A 656 15.05 -8.55 -35.56
C ASP A 656 16.56 -8.87 -35.58
N LEU A 657 17.27 -8.37 -34.56
CA LEU A 657 18.72 -8.54 -34.43
C LEU A 657 19.11 -9.95 -33.98
N ASP A 658 18.16 -10.76 -33.51
CA ASP A 658 18.37 -12.18 -33.19
C ASP A 658 18.49 -13.05 -34.47
N LEU A 659 18.28 -12.44 -35.66
CA LEU A 659 18.32 -13.07 -36.99
C LEU A 659 19.38 -12.45 -37.92
N LEU A 660 20.58 -12.19 -37.41
CA LEU A 660 21.72 -11.73 -38.22
C LEU A 660 22.30 -12.87 -39.07
N THR A 661 22.42 -12.67 -40.38
CA THR A 661 23.03 -13.66 -41.29
C THR A 661 24.31 -13.14 -41.95
N LEU A 662 25.30 -14.02 -42.09
CA LEU A 662 26.55 -13.74 -42.80
C LEU A 662 26.68 -14.67 -44.01
N THR A 663 26.48 -14.12 -45.22
CA THR A 663 26.55 -14.90 -46.46
C THR A 663 27.76 -14.54 -47.30
N ARG A 664 28.52 -15.54 -47.74
CA ARG A 664 29.68 -15.30 -48.64
C ARG A 664 29.23 -14.97 -50.07
N GLN A 665 29.59 -13.80 -50.57
CA GLN A 665 29.24 -13.34 -51.91
C GLN A 665 30.47 -12.73 -52.62
N GLY A 666 30.99 -13.42 -53.65
CA GLY A 666 31.94 -12.83 -54.59
C GLY A 666 33.26 -12.29 -54.00
N GLY A 667 33.77 -12.88 -52.92
CA GLY A 667 35.00 -12.44 -52.23
C GLY A 667 34.77 -11.50 -51.05
N PHE A 668 33.51 -11.19 -50.73
CA PHE A 668 33.06 -10.47 -49.54
C PHE A 668 32.15 -11.38 -48.70
N HIS A 669 31.98 -11.03 -47.43
CA HIS A 669 30.91 -11.53 -46.58
C HIS A 669 29.85 -10.43 -46.44
N ARG A 670 28.60 -10.78 -46.73
CA ARG A 670 27.45 -9.89 -46.60
C ARG A 670 26.80 -10.13 -45.26
N LEU A 671 26.79 -9.10 -44.42
CA LEU A 671 26.03 -9.06 -43.17
C LEU A 671 24.64 -8.50 -43.46
N SER A 672 23.60 -9.21 -43.04
CA SER A 672 22.21 -8.80 -43.15
C SER A 672 21.44 -9.07 -41.85
N GLY A 673 20.35 -8.34 -41.62
CA GLY A 673 19.32 -8.65 -40.60
C GLY A 673 17.95 -8.92 -41.25
N GLU A 674 16.97 -9.37 -40.48
CA GLU A 674 15.62 -9.69 -40.98
C GLU A 674 14.57 -8.69 -40.46
N LEU A 675 13.70 -8.21 -41.34
CA LEU A 675 12.53 -7.40 -40.97
C LEU A 675 11.30 -7.90 -41.70
N ASP A 676 10.22 -8.20 -40.97
CA ASP A 676 8.93 -8.61 -41.53
C ASP A 676 9.04 -9.79 -42.54
N GLY A 677 10.06 -10.64 -42.39
CA GLY A 677 10.35 -11.74 -43.31
C GLY A 677 11.27 -11.41 -44.49
N GLU A 678 11.84 -10.20 -44.57
CA GLU A 678 12.71 -9.73 -45.66
C GLU A 678 14.15 -9.49 -45.20
N ASP A 679 15.12 -9.90 -46.03
CA ASP A 679 16.57 -9.79 -45.81
C ASP A 679 17.10 -8.37 -46.08
N ILE A 680 17.52 -7.66 -45.02
CA ILE A 680 18.05 -6.28 -45.09
C ILE A 680 19.58 -6.26 -45.04
N PRO A 681 20.29 -5.82 -46.10
CA PRO A 681 21.74 -5.70 -46.08
C PRO A 681 22.21 -4.60 -45.13
N LEU A 682 23.16 -4.93 -44.26
CA LEU A 682 23.79 -4.01 -43.31
C LEU A 682 25.21 -3.60 -43.76
N ALA A 683 26.05 -4.56 -44.14
CA ALA A 683 27.42 -4.29 -44.58
C ALA A 683 28.00 -5.36 -45.51
N LEU A 684 29.02 -4.97 -46.28
CA LEU A 684 29.92 -5.90 -46.99
C LEU A 684 31.31 -5.85 -46.37
N LEU A 685 31.79 -7.00 -45.92
CA LEU A 685 33.06 -7.17 -45.23
C LEU A 685 34.05 -7.90 -46.15
N ARG A 686 35.22 -7.34 -46.34
CA ARG A 686 36.32 -7.97 -47.09
C ARG A 686 37.50 -8.21 -46.15
N GLY A 687 38.03 -9.42 -46.12
CA GLY A 687 39.17 -9.78 -45.26
C GLY A 687 38.87 -10.92 -44.29
N LEU A 688 37.60 -11.11 -43.92
CA LEU A 688 37.15 -12.23 -43.07
C LEU A 688 37.66 -13.59 -43.58
N GLY A 689 38.49 -14.25 -42.77
CA GLY A 689 38.78 -15.68 -42.88
C GLY A 689 37.58 -16.53 -42.43
N ASP A 690 37.74 -17.86 -42.34
CA ASP A 690 36.73 -18.73 -41.71
C ASP A 690 36.68 -18.41 -40.20
N THR A 691 35.82 -17.46 -39.81
CA THR A 691 35.70 -16.92 -38.45
C THR A 691 34.23 -16.89 -38.03
N ASP A 692 33.95 -17.11 -36.75
CA ASP A 692 32.60 -17.27 -36.20
C ASP A 692 31.92 -15.92 -35.88
N LEU A 693 30.60 -15.84 -36.06
CA LEU A 693 29.78 -14.64 -35.83
C LEU A 693 29.91 -14.10 -34.40
N GLY A 694 30.04 -14.97 -33.40
CA GLY A 694 30.22 -14.59 -32.00
C GLY A 694 31.51 -13.79 -31.73
N THR A 695 32.52 -13.87 -32.61
CA THR A 695 33.75 -13.08 -32.48
C THR A 695 33.65 -11.67 -33.06
N LEU A 696 32.67 -11.41 -33.96
CA LEU A 696 32.50 -10.12 -34.63
C LEU A 696 31.85 -9.03 -33.75
N PHE A 697 30.99 -9.43 -32.80
CA PHE A 697 30.21 -8.50 -31.94
C PHE A 697 30.69 -8.44 -30.48
N GLY A 698 31.70 -9.23 -30.11
CA GLY A 698 32.42 -9.04 -28.85
C GLY A 698 31.68 -9.36 -27.53
N ARG A 699 30.59 -10.16 -27.51
CA ARG A 699 29.97 -10.76 -26.29
C ARG A 699 29.21 -12.10 -26.53
N SER A 700 29.31 -12.99 -25.52
CA SER A 700 28.55 -14.19 -25.10
C SER A 700 28.30 -15.40 -26.05
N PRO A 701 28.37 -16.68 -25.57
CA PRO A 701 28.25 -17.91 -26.39
C PRO A 701 26.85 -18.26 -26.92
N GLU A 702 25.84 -17.41 -26.76
CA GLU A 702 24.46 -17.73 -27.19
C GLU A 702 24.21 -17.44 -28.69
N MET A 703 25.21 -16.91 -29.40
CA MET A 703 25.27 -16.90 -30.87
C MET A 703 25.78 -18.23 -31.49
N ASP A 704 26.02 -19.29 -30.69
CA ASP A 704 26.47 -20.58 -31.21
C ASP A 704 25.38 -21.39 -31.96
N ASP A 705 24.11 -20.94 -31.95
CA ASP A 705 23.00 -21.65 -32.62
C ASP A 705 22.53 -21.03 -33.96
N LEU A 706 23.22 -20.01 -34.51
CA LEU A 706 22.97 -19.52 -35.87
C LEU A 706 23.71 -20.33 -36.96
N LEU A 707 23.18 -21.52 -37.20
CA LEU A 707 23.16 -22.33 -38.45
C LEU A 707 24.34 -22.23 -39.44
N LEU A 708 25.20 -23.26 -39.43
CA LEU A 708 25.84 -23.76 -40.65
C LEU A 708 24.79 -24.52 -41.50
N VAL A 709 24.26 -23.88 -42.55
CA VAL A 709 23.60 -24.54 -43.71
C VAL A 709 24.30 -24.16 -45.00
#